data_AF-A0A1A7Y1Z6-F1
#
_entry.id   AF-A0A1A7Y1Z6-F1
#
_cell.length_a   1.000
_cell.length_b   1.000
_cell.length_c   1.000
_cell.angle_alpha   90.00
_cell.angle_beta   90.00
_cell.angle_gamma   90.00
#
_symmetry.space_group_name_H-M   'P 1'
#
loop_
_entity.id
_entity.type
_entity.pdbx_description
1 polymer ?
#
loop_
_entity_poly.entity_id
_entity_poly.type
_entity_poly.pdbx_seq_one_letter_code
_entity_poly.pdbx_strand_id
1 'polypeptide(L)'
;VRVTALIHLEKCFQNLTSTSVAAVTGKKNEVRSELEHLLKLLKPENILTNVYEPRLAELKLHQQRVDIHCQEIFDLMTSCRTELKQLEISISIKNQDLSSALSSLEDDVQTACSSSCLVAVSAAMQDLLDRHVEDVQRCWSSFRQTVWTRMQEARTTNSDLLSSFRTFSEGGDFSPQEVEKYQIRLEKEINKMRSIQKSICTELEVLESRSQQQVKKTSAHLEKKLLDQKSELEVITKIQELISGTQTQIKDEAGSSNLQQSEISSRLEELRRRMRSTQERTELSADPESWKQVKGPTQSGPQPLSRTAVDPTEDPVVGTSRRVQDPGGGRSAGLSLVQHQQSSIDSVSSQRGRSSRTNANDITTEKEFQVFGFDQAAERNVHSFSSSVNSVLWKTNSEIQNLMEDARPSPPLRPDSTQQRLLGYRAQASTFLRASRKELLKQLAAFQELLTSLPAVLIGNHEQRHRAQLTEDMGVARRRLEEVLAASEEERSSNFHKLRVSLRDDELQALNAREDLRQQQLHSATCRTHQELQKCVRSRAEEFVTSLASLSEKLLLLLDNLLTPAESDAAVTHQHTEYKAVTMETGAETGRGSRTWPGISFLFKPTQDSDQPTTVTMTTEPIITTTYSQKHEEVIVSRDAAVKRFEKLFSSETSRSDSDNQRQLSEQQRWNTHWRQQIHSLTQIHTM
;
A
#
# COMPACT_ATOMS: atom_id res chain seq x y z
N VAL A 1 115.20 20.45 -124.38
CA VAL A 1 114.16 21.39 -123.86
C VAL A 1 112.79 21.13 -124.50
N ARG A 2 112.47 21.60 -125.72
CA ARG A 2 111.12 21.44 -126.32
C ARG A 2 110.62 19.98 -126.38
N VAL A 3 111.42 19.06 -126.92
CA VAL A 3 111.07 17.62 -126.98
C VAL A 3 110.90 17.02 -125.59
N THR A 4 111.79 17.37 -124.65
CA THR A 4 111.73 16.91 -123.25
C THR A 4 110.47 17.38 -122.52
N ALA A 5 110.03 18.62 -122.78
CA ALA A 5 108.79 19.17 -122.23
C ALA A 5 107.54 18.50 -122.84
N LEU A 6 107.55 18.21 -124.14
CA LEU A 6 106.47 17.44 -124.80
C LEU A 6 106.39 16.02 -124.25
N ILE A 7 107.51 15.30 -124.10
CA ILE A 7 107.55 13.97 -123.47
C ILE A 7 107.05 14.01 -122.02
N HIS A 8 107.38 15.05 -121.25
CA HIS A 8 106.87 15.20 -119.88
C HIS A 8 105.37 15.52 -119.88
N LEU A 9 104.87 16.35 -120.79
CA LEU A 9 103.44 16.63 -120.95
C LEU A 9 102.67 15.37 -121.36
N GLU A 10 103.18 14.63 -122.34
CA GLU A 10 102.61 13.36 -122.80
C GLU A 10 102.60 12.31 -121.69
N LYS A 11 103.70 12.18 -120.92
CA LYS A 11 103.75 11.31 -119.73
C LYS A 11 102.82 11.78 -118.61
N CYS A 12 102.66 13.08 -118.40
CA CYS A 12 101.68 13.63 -117.47
C CYS A 12 100.24 13.37 -117.92
N PHE A 13 99.92 13.54 -119.21
CA PHE A 13 98.62 13.20 -119.78
C PHE A 13 98.35 11.70 -119.67
N GLN A 14 99.32 10.84 -119.99
CA GLN A 14 99.19 9.39 -119.88
C GLN A 14 98.96 8.96 -118.43
N ASN A 15 99.71 9.55 -117.48
CA ASN A 15 99.53 9.30 -116.05
C ASN A 15 98.17 9.81 -115.55
N LEU A 16 97.79 11.05 -115.86
CA LEU A 16 96.52 11.65 -115.42
C LEU A 16 95.32 10.87 -115.97
N THR A 17 95.38 10.47 -117.25
CA THR A 17 94.37 9.63 -117.91
C THR A 17 94.34 8.22 -117.31
N SER A 18 95.48 7.62 -117.02
CA SER A 18 95.57 6.33 -116.33
C SER A 18 94.98 6.38 -114.92
N THR A 19 95.29 7.42 -114.15
CA THR A 19 94.73 7.63 -112.80
C THR A 19 93.23 7.92 -112.85
N SER A 20 92.74 8.73 -113.79
CA SER A 20 91.30 9.00 -113.92
C SER A 20 90.53 7.75 -114.38
N VAL A 21 91.06 6.98 -115.33
CA VAL A 21 90.48 5.69 -115.73
C VAL A 21 90.49 4.70 -114.57
N ALA A 22 91.57 4.61 -113.80
CA ALA A 22 91.64 3.74 -112.62
C ALA A 22 90.62 4.14 -111.54
N ALA A 23 90.47 5.43 -111.25
CA ALA A 23 89.51 5.95 -110.28
C ALA A 23 88.05 5.71 -110.72
N VAL A 24 87.72 6.01 -111.99
CA VAL A 24 86.38 5.75 -112.55
C VAL A 24 86.08 4.26 -112.61
N THR A 25 87.05 3.42 -112.96
CA THR A 25 86.87 1.96 -112.99
C THR A 25 86.71 1.39 -111.58
N GLY A 26 87.47 1.89 -110.61
CA GLY A 26 87.30 1.56 -109.19
C GLY A 26 85.90 1.92 -108.69
N LYS A 27 85.44 3.15 -108.92
CA LYS A 27 84.12 3.60 -108.48
C LYS A 27 82.96 2.91 -109.23
N LYS A 28 83.16 2.56 -110.51
CA LYS A 28 82.23 1.72 -111.28
C LYS A 28 82.13 0.30 -110.73
N ASN A 29 83.24 -0.28 -110.27
CA ASN A 29 83.24 -1.59 -109.62
C ASN A 29 82.59 -1.54 -108.23
N GLU A 30 82.85 -0.50 -107.45
CA GLU A 30 82.20 -0.25 -106.15
C GLU A 30 80.67 -0.18 -106.29
N VAL A 31 80.17 0.70 -107.18
CA VAL A 31 78.73 0.82 -107.49
C VAL A 31 78.15 -0.47 -108.06
N ARG A 32 78.93 -1.24 -108.84
CA ARG A 32 78.49 -2.54 -109.36
C ARG A 32 78.34 -3.58 -108.25
N SER A 33 79.28 -3.67 -107.31
CA SER A 33 79.18 -4.57 -106.15
C SER A 33 78.06 -4.15 -105.20
N GLU A 34 77.82 -2.86 -105.02
CA GLU A 34 76.69 -2.32 -104.26
C GLU A 34 75.34 -2.66 -104.93
N LEU A 35 75.23 -2.47 -106.25
CA LEU A 35 74.06 -2.87 -107.03
C LEU A 35 73.83 -4.39 -106.99
N GLU A 36 74.89 -5.19 -107.08
CA GLU A 36 74.81 -6.66 -107.02
C GLU A 36 74.42 -7.16 -105.62
N HIS A 37 74.82 -6.44 -104.57
CA HIS A 37 74.34 -6.65 -103.20
C HIS A 37 72.85 -6.28 -103.05
N LEU A 38 72.41 -5.13 -103.59
CA LEU A 38 71.00 -4.71 -103.60
C LEU A 38 70.12 -5.68 -104.40
N LEU A 39 70.58 -6.16 -105.56
CA LEU A 39 69.88 -7.20 -106.33
C LEU A 39 69.81 -8.54 -105.58
N LYS A 40 70.80 -8.85 -104.74
CA LYS A 40 70.76 -10.03 -103.85
C LYS A 40 69.79 -9.84 -102.68
N LEU A 41 69.64 -8.62 -102.14
CA LEU A 41 68.62 -8.24 -101.16
C LEU A 41 67.20 -8.35 -101.75
N LEU A 42 67.02 -7.94 -103.00
CA LEU A 42 65.74 -7.97 -103.73
C LEU A 42 65.34 -9.34 -104.29
N LYS A 43 66.11 -10.42 -104.02
CA LYS A 43 65.73 -11.77 -104.46
C LYS A 43 64.45 -12.25 -103.76
N PRO A 44 63.52 -12.93 -104.47
CA PRO A 44 62.27 -13.41 -103.87
C PRO A 44 62.49 -14.29 -102.64
N GLU A 45 63.50 -15.17 -102.65
CA GLU A 45 63.81 -16.04 -101.51
C GLU A 45 64.31 -15.25 -100.29
N ASN A 46 65.02 -14.15 -100.53
CA ASN A 46 65.57 -13.28 -99.49
C ASN A 46 64.47 -12.39 -98.87
N ILE A 47 63.60 -11.81 -99.71
CA ILE A 47 62.40 -11.07 -99.26
C ILE A 47 61.48 -12.01 -98.47
N LEU A 48 61.26 -13.25 -98.95
CA LEU A 48 60.43 -14.22 -98.23
C LEU A 48 61.00 -14.53 -96.84
N THR A 49 62.29 -14.89 -96.78
CA THR A 49 62.91 -15.41 -95.54
C THR A 49 63.22 -14.31 -94.52
N ASN A 50 63.65 -13.13 -94.96
CA ASN A 50 64.17 -12.07 -94.08
C ASN A 50 63.25 -10.85 -93.95
N VAL A 51 62.11 -10.80 -94.68
CA VAL A 51 61.11 -9.74 -94.54
C VAL A 51 59.72 -10.32 -94.29
N TYR A 52 59.23 -11.22 -95.14
CA TYR A 52 57.85 -11.72 -95.05
C TYR A 52 57.63 -12.65 -93.85
N GLU A 53 58.44 -13.70 -93.67
CA GLU A 53 58.25 -14.64 -92.54
C GLU A 53 58.44 -13.98 -91.16
N PRO A 54 59.46 -13.13 -90.92
CA PRO A 54 59.55 -12.35 -89.69
C PRO A 54 58.33 -11.46 -89.50
N ARG A 55 57.88 -10.75 -90.55
CA ARG A 55 56.69 -9.89 -90.44
C ARG A 55 55.42 -10.68 -90.14
N LEU A 56 55.26 -11.87 -90.71
CA LEU A 56 54.13 -12.75 -90.46
C LEU A 56 54.14 -13.26 -89.00
N ALA A 57 55.31 -13.47 -88.41
CA ALA A 57 55.45 -13.84 -87.00
C ALA A 57 55.12 -12.64 -86.07
N GLU A 58 55.62 -11.45 -86.37
CA GLU A 58 55.29 -10.20 -85.65
C GLU A 58 53.78 -9.93 -85.64
N LEU A 59 53.13 -9.99 -86.83
CA LEU A 59 51.68 -9.80 -86.96
C LEU A 59 50.86 -10.77 -86.09
N LYS A 60 51.29 -12.04 -86.01
CA LYS A 60 50.67 -13.05 -85.14
C LYS A 60 50.87 -12.72 -83.67
N LEU A 61 52.07 -12.29 -83.28
CA LEU A 61 52.39 -11.91 -81.90
C LEU A 61 51.60 -10.67 -81.44
N HIS A 62 51.51 -9.64 -82.30
CA HIS A 62 50.70 -8.44 -82.07
C HIS A 62 49.23 -8.81 -81.85
N GLN A 63 48.68 -9.66 -82.72
CA GLN A 63 47.31 -10.13 -82.60
C GLN A 63 47.11 -10.93 -81.30
N GLN A 64 48.00 -11.88 -80.99
CA GLN A 64 47.93 -12.67 -79.76
C GLN A 64 47.96 -11.80 -78.50
N ARG A 65 48.84 -10.80 -78.46
CA ARG A 65 48.95 -9.86 -77.32
C ARG A 65 47.66 -9.09 -77.08
N VAL A 66 46.96 -8.68 -78.15
CA VAL A 66 45.65 -8.02 -78.07
C VAL A 66 44.52 -9.03 -77.75
N ASP A 67 44.57 -10.24 -78.31
CA ASP A 67 43.61 -11.31 -78.02
C ASP A 67 43.63 -11.68 -76.53
N ILE A 68 44.81 -11.87 -75.94
CA ILE A 68 45.01 -12.17 -74.51
C ILE A 68 44.46 -11.04 -73.65
N HIS A 69 44.84 -9.79 -73.89
CA HIS A 69 44.36 -8.65 -73.11
C HIS A 69 42.83 -8.45 -73.21
N CYS A 70 42.24 -8.70 -74.38
CA CYS A 70 40.78 -8.70 -74.54
C CYS A 70 40.11 -9.82 -73.72
N GLN A 71 40.74 -10.99 -73.64
CA GLN A 71 40.26 -12.12 -72.84
C GLN A 71 40.38 -11.82 -71.33
N GLU A 72 41.48 -11.23 -70.87
CA GLU A 72 41.68 -10.81 -69.47
C GLU A 72 40.60 -9.81 -69.01
N ILE A 73 40.26 -8.81 -69.85
CA ILE A 73 39.14 -7.89 -69.57
C ILE A 73 37.80 -8.65 -69.52
N PHE A 74 37.57 -9.61 -70.41
CA PHE A 74 36.35 -10.42 -70.43
C PHE A 74 36.21 -11.31 -69.17
N ASP A 75 37.29 -11.96 -68.76
CA ASP A 75 37.33 -12.82 -67.58
C ASP A 75 37.15 -12.01 -66.29
N LEU A 76 37.74 -10.81 -66.21
CA LEU A 76 37.53 -9.85 -65.11
C LEU A 76 36.07 -9.42 -64.99
N MET A 77 35.41 -9.08 -66.11
CA MET A 77 33.97 -8.76 -66.13
C MET A 77 33.11 -9.94 -65.69
N THR A 78 33.47 -11.15 -66.11
CA THR A 78 32.76 -12.40 -65.77
C THR A 78 32.93 -12.73 -64.28
N SER A 79 34.13 -12.56 -63.73
CA SER A 79 34.42 -12.68 -62.29
C SER A 79 33.61 -11.70 -61.45
N CYS A 80 33.53 -10.42 -61.85
CA CYS A 80 32.70 -9.44 -61.14
C CYS A 80 31.20 -9.81 -61.16
N ARG A 81 30.73 -10.46 -62.24
CA ARG A 81 29.35 -10.97 -62.36
C ARG A 81 29.08 -12.17 -61.46
N THR A 82 30.01 -13.11 -61.34
CA THR A 82 29.83 -14.27 -60.45
C THR A 82 29.93 -13.86 -58.97
N GLU A 83 30.85 -12.97 -58.63
CA GLU A 83 30.96 -12.40 -57.27
C GLU A 83 29.69 -11.64 -56.85
N LEU A 84 29.04 -10.89 -57.76
CA LEU A 84 27.75 -10.27 -57.49
C LEU A 84 26.68 -11.30 -57.07
N LYS A 85 26.66 -12.48 -57.70
CA LYS A 85 25.72 -13.54 -57.34
C LYS A 85 26.07 -14.24 -56.03
N GLN A 86 27.36 -14.37 -55.70
CA GLN A 86 27.77 -14.85 -54.38
C GLN A 86 27.41 -13.84 -53.27
N LEU A 87 27.50 -12.55 -53.55
CA LEU A 87 27.05 -11.48 -52.64
C LEU A 87 25.53 -11.51 -52.41
N GLU A 88 24.74 -11.68 -53.48
CA GLU A 88 23.27 -11.85 -53.39
C GLU A 88 22.91 -13.04 -52.48
N ILE A 89 23.59 -14.18 -52.63
CA ILE A 89 23.41 -15.37 -51.77
C ILE A 89 23.83 -15.08 -50.32
N SER A 90 25.01 -14.49 -50.11
CA SER A 90 25.54 -14.19 -48.78
C SER A 90 24.63 -13.25 -47.97
N ILE A 91 24.08 -12.22 -48.62
CA ILE A 91 23.14 -11.29 -47.99
C ILE A 91 21.77 -11.94 -47.78
N SER A 92 21.32 -12.83 -48.67
CA SER A 92 20.12 -13.63 -48.44
C SER A 92 20.24 -14.54 -47.21
N ILE A 93 21.43 -15.10 -46.95
CA ILE A 93 21.71 -15.90 -45.74
C ILE A 93 21.65 -15.00 -44.50
N LYS A 94 22.36 -13.87 -44.49
CA LYS A 94 22.32 -12.90 -43.36
C LYS A 94 20.91 -12.42 -43.02
N ASN A 95 20.08 -12.13 -44.03
CA ASN A 95 18.68 -11.77 -43.84
C ASN A 95 17.85 -12.90 -43.21
N GLN A 96 18.15 -14.17 -43.52
CA GLN A 96 17.48 -15.34 -42.96
C GLN A 96 17.94 -15.61 -41.52
N ASP A 97 19.22 -15.42 -41.21
CA ASP A 97 19.76 -15.50 -39.85
C ASP A 97 19.12 -14.43 -38.95
N LEU A 98 19.05 -13.18 -39.43
CA LEU A 98 18.33 -12.10 -38.75
C LEU A 98 16.86 -12.47 -38.51
N SER A 99 16.17 -12.97 -39.53
CA SER A 99 14.75 -13.34 -39.41
C SER A 99 14.54 -14.43 -38.35
N SER A 100 15.45 -15.39 -38.27
CA SER A 100 15.41 -16.47 -37.28
C SER A 100 15.68 -15.97 -35.86
N ALA A 101 16.63 -15.04 -35.69
CA ALA A 101 16.91 -14.39 -34.42
C ALA A 101 15.76 -13.47 -33.94
N LEU A 102 15.11 -12.74 -34.87
CA LEU A 102 13.91 -11.96 -34.57
C LEU A 102 12.74 -12.85 -34.12
N SER A 103 12.54 -14.03 -34.72
CA SER A 103 11.53 -14.99 -34.24
C SER A 103 11.85 -15.54 -32.85
N SER A 104 13.13 -15.73 -32.48
CA SER A 104 13.49 -16.10 -31.10
C SER A 104 13.14 -14.98 -30.10
N LEU A 105 13.40 -13.72 -30.46
CA LEU A 105 13.01 -12.55 -29.66
C LEU A 105 11.48 -12.40 -29.58
N GLU A 106 10.73 -12.88 -30.57
CA GLU A 106 9.27 -12.89 -30.58
C GLU A 106 8.68 -13.83 -29.51
N ASP A 107 9.29 -15.00 -29.31
CA ASP A 107 8.95 -15.92 -28.21
C ASP A 107 9.28 -15.30 -26.83
N ASP A 108 10.39 -14.54 -26.73
CA ASP A 108 10.74 -13.78 -25.53
C ASP A 108 9.72 -12.65 -25.25
N VAL A 109 9.25 -11.90 -26.26
CA VAL A 109 8.15 -10.91 -26.10
C VAL A 109 6.88 -11.60 -25.60
N GLN A 110 6.53 -12.76 -26.18
CA GLN A 110 5.30 -13.47 -25.85
C GLN A 110 5.29 -14.03 -24.42
N THR A 111 6.47 -14.31 -23.87
CA THR A 111 6.66 -14.83 -22.50
C THR A 111 7.03 -13.75 -21.47
N ALA A 112 7.36 -12.53 -21.91
CA ALA A 112 7.74 -11.42 -21.06
C ALA A 112 6.63 -11.00 -20.09
N CYS A 113 6.87 -11.21 -18.79
CA CYS A 113 5.94 -10.90 -17.70
C CYS A 113 6.19 -9.53 -17.02
N SER A 114 7.15 -8.73 -17.51
CA SER A 114 7.50 -7.44 -16.89
C SER A 114 8.01 -6.41 -17.91
N SER A 115 7.78 -5.13 -17.61
CA SER A 115 8.25 -4.00 -18.42
C SER A 115 9.79 -4.01 -18.59
N SER A 116 10.54 -4.37 -17.54
CA SER A 116 12.00 -4.50 -17.62
C SER A 116 12.47 -5.58 -18.60
N CYS A 117 11.70 -6.67 -18.74
CA CYS A 117 11.99 -7.71 -19.73
C CYS A 117 11.77 -7.17 -21.16
N LEU A 118 10.64 -6.51 -21.42
CA LEU A 118 10.36 -5.90 -22.73
C LEU A 118 11.38 -4.82 -23.10
N VAL A 119 11.88 -4.03 -22.14
CA VAL A 119 12.97 -3.07 -22.39
C VAL A 119 14.26 -3.77 -22.80
N ALA A 120 14.62 -4.88 -22.15
CA ALA A 120 15.80 -5.67 -22.53
C ALA A 120 15.64 -6.30 -23.93
N VAL A 121 14.47 -6.86 -24.24
CA VAL A 121 14.15 -7.42 -25.56
C VAL A 121 14.13 -6.34 -26.65
N SER A 122 13.59 -5.15 -26.36
CA SER A 122 13.64 -3.99 -27.26
C SER A 122 15.08 -3.55 -27.54
N ALA A 123 15.94 -3.52 -26.53
CA ALA A 123 17.35 -3.16 -26.71
C ALA A 123 18.11 -4.23 -27.51
N ALA A 124 17.86 -5.52 -27.24
CA ALA A 124 18.46 -6.63 -27.98
C ALA A 124 18.01 -6.66 -29.45
N MET A 125 16.73 -6.37 -29.73
CA MET A 125 16.21 -6.21 -31.09
C MET A 125 16.91 -5.06 -31.84
N GLN A 126 17.07 -3.90 -31.19
CA GLN A 126 17.72 -2.74 -31.80
C GLN A 126 19.20 -3.03 -32.13
N ASP A 127 19.95 -3.57 -31.17
CA ASP A 127 21.35 -3.98 -31.33
C ASP A 127 21.52 -5.06 -32.42
N LEU A 128 20.57 -6.00 -32.54
CA LEU A 128 20.54 -6.99 -33.62
C LEU A 128 20.34 -6.36 -35.00
N LEU A 129 19.42 -5.39 -35.11
CA LEU A 129 19.15 -4.67 -36.36
C LEU A 129 20.34 -3.78 -36.77
N ASP A 130 20.90 -3.02 -35.84
CA ASP A 130 22.04 -2.12 -36.09
C ASP A 130 23.26 -2.92 -36.56
N ARG A 131 23.60 -4.02 -35.86
CA ARG A 131 24.67 -4.94 -36.28
C ARG A 131 24.43 -5.52 -37.68
N HIS A 132 23.20 -5.92 -38.00
CA HIS A 132 22.88 -6.46 -39.31
C HIS A 132 22.99 -5.41 -40.41
N VAL A 133 22.53 -4.17 -40.16
CA VAL A 133 22.68 -3.03 -41.07
C VAL A 133 24.16 -2.74 -41.33
N GLU A 134 24.98 -2.64 -40.30
CA GLU A 134 26.43 -2.45 -40.44
C GLU A 134 27.09 -3.56 -41.27
N ASP A 135 26.77 -4.82 -40.97
CA ASP A 135 27.31 -5.99 -41.67
C ASP A 135 26.97 -5.99 -43.16
N VAL A 136 25.69 -5.81 -43.50
CA VAL A 136 25.22 -5.79 -44.89
C VAL A 136 25.77 -4.56 -45.62
N GLN A 137 25.83 -3.39 -44.99
CA GLN A 137 26.42 -2.19 -45.58
C GLN A 137 27.91 -2.35 -45.85
N ARG A 138 28.65 -3.04 -44.97
CA ARG A 138 30.06 -3.40 -45.15
C ARG A 138 30.25 -4.34 -46.34
N CYS A 139 29.38 -5.34 -46.50
CA CYS A 139 29.37 -6.24 -47.67
C CYS A 139 29.13 -5.48 -48.98
N TRP A 140 28.12 -4.61 -49.06
CA TRP A 140 27.85 -3.78 -50.24
C TRP A 140 29.04 -2.86 -50.58
N SER A 141 29.57 -2.16 -49.57
CA SER A 141 30.66 -1.19 -49.74
C SER A 141 31.96 -1.86 -50.21
N SER A 142 32.30 -3.02 -49.64
CA SER A 142 33.47 -3.82 -50.04
C SER A 142 33.38 -4.28 -51.50
N PHE A 143 32.19 -4.72 -51.95
CA PHE A 143 31.99 -5.13 -53.33
C PHE A 143 32.03 -3.94 -54.31
N ARG A 144 31.38 -2.81 -53.98
CA ARG A 144 31.47 -1.56 -54.78
C ARG A 144 32.94 -1.16 -54.97
N GLN A 145 33.75 -1.22 -53.92
CA GLN A 145 35.18 -0.91 -53.98
C GLN A 145 35.96 -1.91 -54.84
N THR A 146 35.73 -3.22 -54.66
CA THR A 146 36.40 -4.28 -55.44
C THR A 146 36.15 -4.12 -56.94
N VAL A 147 34.88 -3.91 -57.34
CA VAL A 147 34.52 -3.66 -58.74
C VAL A 147 35.16 -2.36 -59.25
N TRP A 148 35.14 -1.28 -58.45
CA TRP A 148 35.75 -0.01 -58.87
C TRP A 148 37.26 -0.15 -59.13
N THR A 149 38.00 -0.78 -58.21
CA THR A 149 39.44 -0.99 -58.32
C THR A 149 39.78 -1.83 -59.55
N ARG A 150 39.17 -3.01 -59.72
CA ARG A 150 39.43 -3.89 -60.88
C ARG A 150 39.09 -3.22 -62.22
N MET A 151 37.98 -2.48 -62.28
CA MET A 151 37.58 -1.74 -63.49
C MET A 151 38.52 -0.56 -63.78
N GLN A 152 39.22 -0.03 -62.78
CA GLN A 152 40.22 1.02 -62.94
C GLN A 152 41.57 0.44 -63.37
N GLU A 153 42.02 -0.65 -62.76
CA GLU A 153 43.21 -1.40 -63.17
C GLU A 153 43.13 -1.81 -64.65
N ALA A 154 42.00 -2.36 -65.08
CA ALA A 154 41.76 -2.74 -66.48
C ALA A 154 41.78 -1.55 -67.47
N ARG A 155 41.51 -0.31 -67.02
CA ARG A 155 41.68 0.89 -67.86
C ARG A 155 43.14 1.28 -67.96
N THR A 156 43.88 1.22 -66.84
CA THR A 156 45.31 1.51 -66.79
C THR A 156 46.06 0.55 -67.70
N THR A 157 45.90 -0.77 -67.53
CA THR A 157 46.58 -1.77 -68.37
C THR A 157 46.22 -1.64 -69.85
N ASN A 158 44.99 -1.25 -70.18
CA ASN A 158 44.59 -0.97 -71.56
C ASN A 158 45.26 0.30 -72.13
N SER A 159 45.41 1.34 -71.31
CA SER A 159 46.16 2.55 -71.68
C SER A 159 47.65 2.24 -71.87
N ASP A 160 48.23 1.43 -71.00
CA ASP A 160 49.62 1.00 -71.08
C ASP A 160 49.86 0.17 -72.35
N LEU A 161 48.95 -0.77 -72.66
CA LEU A 161 48.99 -1.56 -73.90
C LEU A 161 48.92 -0.66 -75.13
N LEU A 162 47.96 0.27 -75.21
CA LEU A 162 47.85 1.24 -76.30
C LEU A 162 49.13 2.08 -76.45
N SER A 163 49.71 2.56 -75.35
CA SER A 163 50.96 3.34 -75.36
C SER A 163 52.18 2.53 -75.81
N SER A 164 52.11 1.20 -75.78
CA SER A 164 53.18 0.31 -76.22
C SER A 164 53.19 0.03 -77.72
N PHE A 165 52.14 0.41 -78.46
CA PHE A 165 52.08 0.26 -79.92
C PHE A 165 52.85 1.39 -80.60
N ARG A 166 54.13 1.17 -80.91
CA ARG A 166 54.99 2.13 -81.62
C ARG A 166 55.01 1.84 -83.11
N THR A 167 54.77 2.88 -83.91
CA THR A 167 54.85 2.78 -85.37
C THR A 167 56.29 2.70 -85.87
N PHE A 168 56.49 2.21 -87.10
CA PHE A 168 57.81 2.23 -87.76
C PHE A 168 58.47 3.62 -87.78
N SER A 169 57.68 4.69 -87.94
CA SER A 169 58.15 6.09 -87.87
C SER A 169 58.71 6.50 -86.50
N GLU A 170 58.35 5.77 -85.44
CA GLU A 170 58.76 6.00 -84.06
C GLU A 170 59.83 4.98 -83.60
N GLY A 171 60.37 4.19 -84.53
CA GLY A 171 61.33 3.12 -84.27
C GLY A 171 60.71 1.84 -83.69
N GLY A 172 59.39 1.66 -83.82
CA GLY A 172 58.68 0.43 -83.43
C GLY A 172 58.42 -0.53 -84.60
N ASP A 173 57.62 -1.55 -84.30
CA ASP A 173 57.27 -2.68 -85.16
C ASP A 173 55.83 -2.64 -85.68
N PHE A 174 54.99 -1.67 -85.32
CA PHE A 174 53.59 -1.63 -85.79
C PHE A 174 53.44 -0.84 -87.10
N SER A 175 52.57 -1.34 -88.00
CA SER A 175 52.03 -0.52 -89.10
C SER A 175 50.87 0.36 -88.61
N PRO A 176 50.63 1.55 -89.21
CA PRO A 176 49.49 2.39 -88.83
C PRO A 176 48.13 1.66 -88.91
N GLN A 177 47.96 0.78 -89.90
CA GLN A 177 46.75 -0.01 -90.10
C GLN A 177 46.52 -1.07 -89.01
N GLU A 178 47.59 -1.63 -88.43
CA GLU A 178 47.49 -2.51 -87.26
C GLU A 178 47.09 -1.73 -86.00
N VAL A 179 47.74 -0.59 -85.75
CA VAL A 179 47.44 0.25 -84.57
C VAL A 179 45.98 0.67 -84.58
N GLU A 180 45.47 1.17 -85.71
CA GLU A 180 44.06 1.55 -85.87
C GLU A 180 43.12 0.36 -85.60
N LYS A 181 43.38 -0.81 -86.21
CA LYS A 181 42.58 -2.03 -86.01
C LYS A 181 42.56 -2.46 -84.54
N TYR A 182 43.69 -2.42 -83.85
CA TYR A 182 43.78 -2.82 -82.44
C TYR A 182 43.18 -1.77 -81.51
N GLN A 183 43.36 -0.47 -81.78
CA GLN A 183 42.75 0.61 -81.02
C GLN A 183 41.22 0.54 -81.06
N ILE A 184 40.62 0.40 -82.24
CA ILE A 184 39.16 0.23 -82.40
C ILE A 184 38.65 -0.98 -81.60
N ARG A 185 39.42 -2.07 -81.57
CA ARG A 185 39.06 -3.29 -80.83
C ARG A 185 39.15 -3.11 -79.32
N LEU A 186 40.24 -2.55 -78.81
CA LEU A 186 40.45 -2.30 -77.38
C LEU A 186 39.43 -1.30 -76.85
N GLU A 187 39.14 -0.24 -77.60
CA GLU A 187 38.10 0.74 -77.27
C GLU A 187 36.70 0.09 -77.23
N LYS A 188 36.41 -0.86 -78.13
CA LYS A 188 35.16 -1.65 -78.07
C LYS A 188 35.05 -2.49 -76.80
N GLU A 189 36.13 -3.13 -76.34
CA GLU A 189 36.12 -3.90 -75.09
C GLU A 189 36.01 -2.99 -73.85
N ILE A 190 36.71 -1.85 -73.80
CA ILE A 190 36.54 -0.86 -72.71
C ILE A 190 35.12 -0.28 -72.67
N ASN A 191 34.49 -0.07 -73.83
CA ASN A 191 33.09 0.39 -73.91
C ASN A 191 32.11 -0.69 -73.41
N LYS A 192 32.33 -1.98 -73.72
CA LYS A 192 31.57 -3.10 -73.13
C LYS A 192 31.75 -3.14 -71.61
N MET A 193 33.00 -3.00 -71.12
CA MET A 193 33.33 -2.98 -69.70
C MET A 193 32.61 -1.86 -68.95
N ARG A 194 32.57 -0.65 -69.52
CA ARG A 194 31.80 0.47 -68.95
C ARG A 194 30.30 0.16 -68.87
N SER A 195 29.74 -0.50 -69.89
CA SER A 195 28.32 -0.93 -69.90
C SER A 195 28.03 -1.99 -68.84
N ILE A 196 28.89 -3.01 -68.72
CA ILE A 196 28.75 -4.07 -67.72
C ILE A 196 28.93 -3.54 -66.31
N GLN A 197 29.91 -2.65 -66.05
CA GLN A 197 30.05 -1.97 -64.76
C GLN A 197 28.76 -1.22 -64.39
N LYS A 198 28.20 -0.42 -65.30
CA LYS A 198 26.94 0.29 -65.06
C LYS A 198 25.80 -0.67 -64.70
N SER A 199 25.69 -1.79 -65.43
CA SER A 199 24.66 -2.80 -65.16
C SER A 199 24.84 -3.49 -63.80
N ILE A 200 26.09 -3.79 -63.39
CA ILE A 200 26.41 -4.32 -62.06
C ILE A 200 25.99 -3.32 -60.98
N CYS A 201 26.32 -2.03 -61.12
CA CYS A 201 25.93 -1.00 -60.15
C CYS A 201 24.39 -0.89 -60.01
N THR A 202 23.65 -0.87 -61.13
CA THR A 202 22.17 -0.80 -61.08
C THR A 202 21.54 -2.06 -60.49
N GLU A 203 22.12 -3.24 -60.73
CA GLU A 203 21.64 -4.48 -60.12
C GLU A 203 21.91 -4.49 -58.61
N LEU A 204 23.07 -3.99 -58.19
CA LEU A 204 23.43 -3.84 -56.78
C LEU A 204 22.45 -2.94 -56.01
N GLU A 205 22.09 -1.79 -56.58
CA GLU A 205 21.14 -0.84 -55.98
C GLU A 205 19.74 -1.44 -55.81
N VAL A 206 19.30 -2.27 -56.76
CA VAL A 206 18.03 -3.00 -56.68
C VAL A 206 18.08 -4.09 -55.59
N LEU A 207 19.20 -4.81 -55.46
CA LEU A 207 19.38 -5.82 -54.42
C LEU A 207 19.49 -5.20 -53.01
N GLU A 208 20.23 -4.10 -52.88
CA GLU A 208 20.36 -3.31 -51.65
C GLU A 208 18.98 -2.82 -51.17
N SER A 209 18.19 -2.22 -52.07
CA SER A 209 16.81 -1.78 -51.79
C SER A 209 15.89 -2.94 -51.39
N ARG A 210 15.96 -4.07 -52.10
CA ARG A 210 15.17 -5.28 -51.79
C ARG A 210 15.51 -5.84 -50.41
N SER A 211 16.79 -5.88 -50.07
CA SER A 211 17.27 -6.36 -48.77
C SER A 211 16.77 -5.48 -47.62
N GLN A 212 16.91 -4.16 -47.76
CA GLN A 212 16.40 -3.20 -46.76
C GLN A 212 14.88 -3.31 -46.57
N GLN A 213 14.12 -3.48 -47.65
CA GLN A 213 12.67 -3.66 -47.56
C GLN A 213 12.27 -4.96 -46.85
N GLN A 214 13.01 -6.06 -47.06
CA GLN A 214 12.77 -7.32 -46.37
C GLN A 214 13.04 -7.20 -44.86
N VAL A 215 14.18 -6.62 -44.46
CA VAL A 215 14.54 -6.36 -43.05
C VAL A 215 13.49 -5.49 -42.36
N LYS A 216 13.06 -4.39 -43.01
CA LYS A 216 12.03 -3.50 -42.47
C LYS A 216 10.68 -4.20 -42.28
N LYS A 217 10.34 -5.16 -43.15
CA LYS A 217 9.09 -5.91 -43.05
C LYS A 217 9.10 -6.91 -41.89
N THR A 218 10.23 -7.57 -41.63
CA THR A 218 10.37 -8.51 -40.50
C THR A 218 10.46 -7.78 -39.17
N SER A 219 11.24 -6.69 -39.08
CA SER A 219 11.35 -5.88 -37.86
C SER A 219 10.01 -5.25 -37.46
N ALA A 220 9.27 -4.66 -38.41
CA ALA A 220 7.99 -4.00 -38.13
C ALA A 220 6.93 -4.94 -37.54
N HIS A 221 7.03 -6.26 -37.75
CA HIS A 221 6.13 -7.22 -37.10
C HIS A 221 6.41 -7.32 -35.59
N LEU A 222 7.68 -7.47 -35.23
CA LEU A 222 8.11 -7.59 -33.83
C LEU A 222 8.00 -6.25 -33.09
N GLU A 223 8.34 -5.13 -33.73
CA GLU A 223 8.10 -3.76 -33.20
C GLU A 223 6.63 -3.58 -32.79
N LYS A 224 5.70 -4.00 -33.66
CA LYS A 224 4.27 -3.93 -33.35
C LYS A 224 3.91 -4.83 -32.16
N LYS A 225 4.31 -6.10 -32.17
CA LYS A 225 4.03 -7.02 -31.05
C LYS A 225 4.59 -6.51 -29.72
N LEU A 226 5.77 -5.90 -29.73
CA LEU A 226 6.40 -5.34 -28.54
C LEU A 226 5.61 -4.12 -28.02
N LEU A 227 5.11 -3.26 -28.92
CA LEU A 227 4.23 -2.14 -28.55
C LEU A 227 2.90 -2.63 -27.97
N ASP A 228 2.26 -3.61 -28.63
CA ASP A 228 1.00 -4.22 -28.18
C ASP A 228 1.19 -4.81 -26.76
N GLN A 229 2.16 -5.72 -26.57
CA GLN A 229 2.49 -6.36 -25.28
C GLN A 229 2.88 -5.34 -24.18
N LYS A 230 3.57 -4.26 -24.54
CA LYS A 230 3.92 -3.18 -23.59
C LYS A 230 2.68 -2.44 -23.11
N SER A 231 1.73 -2.17 -23.99
CA SER A 231 0.47 -1.52 -23.62
C SER A 231 -0.39 -2.41 -22.73
N GLU A 232 -0.44 -3.72 -22.99
CA GLU A 232 -1.11 -4.69 -22.13
C GLU A 232 -0.51 -4.74 -20.72
N LEU A 233 0.83 -4.82 -20.60
CA LEU A 233 1.49 -4.80 -19.29
C LEU A 233 1.25 -3.48 -18.52
N GLU A 234 1.19 -2.34 -19.19
CA GLU A 234 0.87 -1.06 -18.54
C GLU A 234 -0.54 -1.05 -17.94
N VAL A 235 -1.54 -1.56 -18.68
CA VAL A 235 -2.92 -1.72 -18.21
C VAL A 235 -2.98 -2.69 -17.02
N ILE A 236 -2.26 -3.81 -17.10
CA ILE A 236 -2.15 -4.80 -16.03
C ILE A 236 -1.56 -4.17 -14.75
N THR A 237 -0.50 -3.38 -14.85
CA THR A 237 0.11 -2.68 -13.70
C THR A 237 -0.87 -1.68 -13.08
N LYS A 238 -1.56 -0.86 -13.88
CA LYS A 238 -2.57 0.09 -13.37
C LYS A 238 -3.72 -0.63 -12.65
N ILE A 239 -4.20 -1.75 -13.19
CA ILE A 239 -5.23 -2.57 -12.53
C ILE A 239 -4.74 -3.13 -11.18
N GLN A 240 -3.48 -3.57 -11.10
CA GLN A 240 -2.88 -4.02 -9.84
C GLN A 240 -2.78 -2.88 -8.81
N GLU A 241 -2.31 -1.70 -9.22
CA GLU A 241 -2.23 -0.49 -8.38
C GLU A 241 -3.61 -0.09 -7.83
N LEU A 242 -4.66 -0.11 -8.67
CA LEU A 242 -6.04 0.16 -8.26
C LEU A 242 -6.55 -0.84 -7.21
N ILE A 243 -6.28 -2.13 -7.39
CA ILE A 243 -6.68 -3.18 -6.43
C ILE A 243 -5.93 -3.01 -5.09
N SER A 244 -4.63 -2.73 -5.11
CA SER A 244 -3.84 -2.48 -3.89
C SER A 244 -4.24 -1.18 -3.18
N GLY A 245 -4.56 -0.12 -3.93
CA GLY A 245 -5.09 1.13 -3.38
C GLY A 245 -6.46 0.93 -2.70
N THR A 246 -7.34 0.16 -3.33
CA THR A 246 -8.65 -0.26 -2.79
C THR A 246 -8.50 -1.02 -1.47
N GLN A 247 -7.60 -2.00 -1.43
CA GLN A 247 -7.33 -2.78 -0.22
C GLN A 247 -6.82 -1.90 0.93
N THR A 248 -5.97 -0.92 0.62
CA THR A 248 -5.45 0.05 1.59
C THR A 248 -6.57 0.92 2.15
N GLN A 249 -7.40 1.52 1.30
CA GLN A 249 -8.53 2.35 1.75
C GLN A 249 -9.53 1.58 2.63
N ILE A 250 -9.82 0.31 2.32
CA ILE A 250 -10.68 -0.55 3.15
C ILE A 250 -10.00 -0.88 4.50
N LYS A 251 -8.68 -1.10 4.51
CA LYS A 251 -7.90 -1.31 5.75
C LYS A 251 -7.87 -0.04 6.63
N ASP A 252 -7.74 1.15 6.04
CA ASP A 252 -7.72 2.42 6.77
C ASP A 252 -9.08 2.72 7.43
N GLU A 253 -10.18 2.52 6.69
CA GLU A 253 -11.55 2.70 7.19
C GLU A 253 -11.87 1.68 8.30
N ALA A 254 -11.40 0.42 8.17
CA ALA A 254 -11.48 -0.56 9.25
C ALA A 254 -10.60 -0.19 10.46
N GLY A 255 -9.43 0.41 10.22
CA GLY A 255 -8.53 0.96 11.25
C GLY A 255 -9.20 2.08 12.06
N SER A 256 -9.91 2.99 11.39
CA SER A 256 -10.72 4.05 12.02
C SER A 256 -11.80 3.47 12.94
N SER A 257 -12.56 2.47 12.46
CA SER A 257 -13.58 1.79 13.26
C SER A 257 -12.98 1.05 14.48
N ASN A 258 -11.84 0.37 14.30
CA ASN A 258 -11.12 -0.27 15.41
C ASN A 258 -10.59 0.74 16.45
N LEU A 259 -10.14 1.93 16.00
CA LEU A 259 -9.71 3.00 16.90
C LEU A 259 -10.88 3.49 17.76
N GLN A 260 -12.04 3.79 17.15
CA GLN A 260 -13.26 4.15 17.86
C GLN A 260 -13.68 3.07 18.89
N GLN A 261 -13.63 1.80 18.51
CA GLN A 261 -13.89 0.68 19.41
C GLN A 261 -12.94 0.72 20.63
N SER A 262 -11.64 0.92 20.42
CA SER A 262 -10.67 0.97 21.53
C SER A 262 -10.86 2.18 22.47
N GLU A 263 -11.21 3.34 21.92
CA GLU A 263 -11.51 4.56 22.69
C GLU A 263 -12.75 4.36 23.58
N ILE A 264 -13.82 3.74 23.05
CA ILE A 264 -15.02 3.40 23.84
C ILE A 264 -14.65 2.45 24.98
N SER A 265 -13.91 1.37 24.71
CA SER A 265 -13.47 0.43 25.75
C SER A 265 -12.61 1.11 26.83
N SER A 266 -11.72 2.02 26.44
CA SER A 266 -10.90 2.82 27.36
C SER A 266 -11.75 3.67 28.31
N ARG A 267 -12.74 4.39 27.77
CA ARG A 267 -13.67 5.22 28.57
C ARG A 267 -14.54 4.41 29.51
N LEU A 268 -14.98 3.22 29.10
CA LEU A 268 -15.77 2.32 29.95
C LEU A 268 -14.94 1.76 31.12
N GLU A 269 -13.68 1.38 30.88
CA GLU A 269 -12.82 0.92 31.97
C GLU A 269 -12.40 2.07 32.90
N GLU A 270 -12.19 3.28 32.37
CA GLU A 270 -11.96 4.48 33.19
C GLU A 270 -13.15 4.78 34.12
N LEU A 271 -14.38 4.65 33.63
CA LEU A 271 -15.59 4.78 34.46
C LEU A 271 -15.65 3.67 35.54
N ARG A 272 -15.43 2.40 35.15
CA ARG A 272 -15.39 1.26 36.08
C ARG A 272 -14.32 1.44 37.17
N ARG A 273 -13.15 1.96 36.81
CA ARG A 273 -12.04 2.27 37.73
C ARG A 273 -12.41 3.37 38.72
N ARG A 274 -13.07 4.45 38.26
CA ARG A 274 -13.56 5.52 39.15
C ARG A 274 -14.58 4.98 40.16
N MET A 275 -15.56 4.21 39.70
CA MET A 275 -16.59 3.60 40.56
C MET A 275 -15.99 2.68 41.64
N ARG A 276 -14.99 1.85 41.29
CA ARG A 276 -14.24 1.05 42.28
C ARG A 276 -13.52 1.93 43.31
N SER A 277 -12.82 2.98 42.86
CA SER A 277 -12.11 3.88 43.79
C SER A 277 -13.01 4.67 44.74
N THR A 278 -14.28 4.92 44.37
CA THR A 278 -15.28 5.50 45.29
C THR A 278 -15.81 4.46 46.27
N GLN A 279 -15.92 3.20 45.87
CA GLN A 279 -16.30 2.09 46.77
C GLN A 279 -15.19 1.79 47.79
N GLU A 280 -13.93 1.67 47.37
CA GLU A 280 -12.78 1.38 48.26
C GLU A 280 -12.55 2.47 49.32
N ARG A 281 -12.75 3.75 48.98
CA ARG A 281 -12.73 4.86 49.97
C ARG A 281 -13.87 4.77 50.99
N THR A 282 -14.97 4.11 50.64
CA THR A 282 -16.13 3.91 51.52
C THR A 282 -15.80 2.84 52.57
N GLU A 283 -15.10 1.78 52.17
CA GLU A 283 -14.71 0.66 53.04
C GLU A 283 -13.58 1.04 54.01
N LEU A 284 -12.55 1.77 53.54
CA LEU A 284 -11.46 2.28 54.39
C LEU A 284 -11.91 3.30 55.46
N SER A 285 -13.13 3.83 55.36
CA SER A 285 -13.73 4.75 56.33
C SER A 285 -14.67 4.07 57.33
N ALA A 286 -14.85 2.75 57.25
CA ALA A 286 -15.83 2.00 58.04
C ALA A 286 -15.22 1.20 59.20
N ASP A 287 -13.89 1.03 59.26
CA ASP A 287 -13.19 0.24 60.27
C ASP A 287 -12.28 1.11 61.17
N PRO A 288 -12.65 1.34 62.44
CA PRO A 288 -11.84 2.07 63.39
C PRO A 288 -10.96 1.18 64.29
N GLU A 289 -10.55 -0.05 63.91
CA GLU A 289 -9.60 -0.81 64.74
C GLU A 289 -8.78 -1.94 64.05
N SER A 290 -7.80 -1.64 63.19
CA SER A 290 -6.73 -2.62 62.84
C SER A 290 -5.41 -2.08 62.26
N TRP A 291 -4.57 -1.39 63.06
CA TRP A 291 -3.16 -1.14 62.69
C TRP A 291 -2.19 -1.95 63.55
N LYS A 292 -1.79 -3.14 63.06
CA LYS A 292 -0.54 -3.85 63.44
C LYS A 292 -0.28 -5.10 62.57
N GLN A 293 0.40 -4.94 61.43
CA GLN A 293 1.70 -5.61 61.24
C GLN A 293 2.47 -5.10 60.02
N VAL A 294 3.76 -4.85 60.23
CA VAL A 294 4.76 -4.61 59.19
C VAL A 294 5.27 -5.96 58.68
N LYS A 295 5.32 -6.17 57.35
CA LYS A 295 6.32 -7.04 56.71
C LYS A 295 6.45 -6.82 55.19
N GLY A 296 7.65 -6.44 54.77
CA GLY A 296 8.36 -6.94 53.56
C GLY A 296 7.77 -6.67 52.16
N PRO A 297 8.52 -6.02 51.25
CA PRO A 297 8.15 -5.94 49.84
C PRO A 297 8.55 -7.22 49.09
N THR A 298 7.65 -7.74 48.25
CA THR A 298 8.00 -8.72 47.21
C THR A 298 7.64 -8.14 45.85
N GLN A 299 8.64 -8.03 44.98
CA GLN A 299 8.47 -7.61 43.59
C GLN A 299 7.80 -8.72 42.78
N SER A 300 6.88 -8.34 41.90
CA SER A 300 6.57 -9.10 40.68
C SER A 300 6.42 -8.12 39.53
N GLY A 301 7.22 -8.31 38.48
CA GLY A 301 7.26 -7.42 37.31
C GLY A 301 6.05 -7.60 36.38
N PRO A 302 5.85 -6.66 35.44
CA PRO A 302 4.74 -6.75 34.49
C PRO A 302 4.98 -7.89 33.48
N GLN A 303 4.03 -8.82 33.37
CA GLN A 303 3.87 -9.64 32.16
C GLN A 303 2.71 -9.13 31.32
N PRO A 304 2.80 -9.19 29.97
CA PRO A 304 1.89 -8.49 29.09
C PRO A 304 0.69 -9.36 28.70
N LEU A 305 -0.51 -8.80 28.85
CA LEU A 305 -1.75 -9.41 28.34
C LEU A 305 -1.84 -9.24 26.82
N SER A 306 -1.46 -10.30 26.11
CA SER A 306 -2.04 -10.82 24.88
C SER A 306 -2.79 -9.82 23.97
N ARG A 307 -2.11 -9.30 22.95
CA ARG A 307 -2.77 -8.76 21.75
C ARG A 307 -3.38 -9.92 20.95
N THR A 308 -4.70 -10.03 20.94
CA THR A 308 -5.41 -10.83 19.92
C THR A 308 -5.56 -9.98 18.64
N ALA A 309 -4.44 -9.81 17.93
CA ALA A 309 -4.47 -9.26 16.58
C ALA A 309 -4.80 -10.40 15.60
N VAL A 310 -6.04 -10.43 15.10
CA VAL A 310 -6.38 -11.26 13.93
C VAL A 310 -5.94 -10.48 12.70
N ASP A 311 -4.72 -10.76 12.26
CA ASP A 311 -4.22 -10.30 10.97
C ASP A 311 -4.92 -11.09 9.85
N PRO A 312 -5.58 -10.45 8.87
CA PRO A 312 -6.14 -11.15 7.73
C PRO A 312 -5.02 -11.51 6.76
N THR A 313 -4.63 -12.79 6.80
CA THR A 313 -3.57 -13.43 6.00
C THR A 313 -3.63 -13.07 4.51
N GLU A 314 -2.44 -12.86 3.92
CA GLU A 314 -2.18 -12.71 2.49
C GLU A 314 -2.66 -13.91 1.63
N ASP A 315 -2.82 -13.65 0.33
CA ASP A 315 -3.37 -14.56 -0.68
C ASP A 315 -2.61 -15.90 -0.84
N PRO A 316 -3.31 -17.02 -1.13
CA PRO A 316 -2.72 -18.19 -1.74
C PRO A 316 -2.81 -18.11 -3.28
N VAL A 317 -1.67 -18.08 -3.98
CA VAL A 317 -1.38 -18.82 -5.23
C VAL A 317 0.03 -18.46 -5.72
N VAL A 318 0.97 -19.37 -5.50
CA VAL A 318 2.15 -19.54 -6.36
C VAL A 318 2.29 -21.03 -6.61
N GLY A 319 1.87 -21.47 -7.79
CA GLY A 319 1.95 -22.88 -8.20
C GLY A 319 3.35 -23.27 -8.66
N THR A 320 4.28 -23.55 -7.74
CA THR A 320 5.55 -24.20 -8.10
C THR A 320 5.35 -25.71 -8.28
N SER A 321 5.30 -26.14 -9.53
CA SER A 321 5.27 -27.54 -9.92
C SER A 321 6.53 -28.28 -9.42
N ARG A 322 6.36 -29.30 -8.58
CA ARG A 322 7.44 -30.24 -8.21
C ARG A 322 7.05 -31.67 -8.54
N ARG A 323 7.55 -32.13 -9.69
CA ARG A 323 7.52 -33.50 -10.17
C ARG A 323 8.44 -34.38 -9.30
N VAL A 324 7.90 -35.39 -8.63
CA VAL A 324 8.66 -36.50 -8.01
C VAL A 324 8.01 -37.82 -8.44
N GLN A 325 8.84 -38.85 -8.59
CA GLN A 325 8.48 -40.12 -9.20
C GLN A 325 7.81 -41.10 -8.20
N ASP A 326 7.08 -42.04 -8.80
CA ASP A 326 6.71 -43.40 -8.37
C ASP A 326 7.71 -44.14 -7.42
N PRO A 327 7.36 -45.31 -6.81
CA PRO A 327 6.29 -46.24 -7.21
C PRO A 327 5.43 -46.88 -6.09
N GLY A 328 4.34 -47.55 -6.53
CA GLY A 328 4.14 -48.96 -6.12
C GLY A 328 2.72 -49.43 -5.75
N GLY A 329 2.22 -50.46 -6.45
CA GLY A 329 1.70 -51.61 -5.68
C GLY A 329 0.35 -52.27 -6.00
N GLY A 330 -0.08 -52.43 -7.26
CA GLY A 330 -1.05 -53.48 -7.66
C GLY A 330 -2.48 -53.41 -7.11
N ARG A 331 -3.38 -54.37 -7.37
CA ARG A 331 -3.41 -55.43 -8.42
C ARG A 331 -4.84 -56.00 -8.50
N SER A 332 -5.34 -56.31 -9.70
CA SER A 332 -6.52 -57.19 -9.96
C SER A 332 -7.90 -56.71 -9.43
N ALA A 333 -9.04 -57.22 -9.89
CA ALA A 333 -9.46 -57.80 -11.17
C ALA A 333 -11.01 -58.01 -11.11
N GLY A 334 -11.68 -58.13 -12.27
CA GLY A 334 -13.00 -58.77 -12.34
C GLY A 334 -14.15 -57.91 -12.90
N LEU A 335 -14.56 -58.23 -14.12
CA LEU A 335 -15.91 -58.67 -14.53
C LEU A 335 -17.14 -58.15 -13.72
N SER A 336 -18.32 -57.86 -14.31
CA SER A 336 -18.80 -57.67 -15.68
C SER A 336 -20.31 -57.31 -15.59
N LEU A 337 -20.96 -57.05 -16.74
CA LEU A 337 -22.37 -57.42 -17.02
C LEU A 337 -23.52 -56.49 -16.51
N VAL A 338 -24.05 -55.68 -17.46
CA VAL A 338 -25.42 -55.78 -18.05
C VAL A 338 -26.46 -54.61 -17.98
N GLN A 339 -26.87 -54.17 -19.19
CA GLN A 339 -28.16 -53.66 -19.75
C GLN A 339 -29.01 -52.62 -18.97
N HIS A 340 -29.80 -51.73 -19.60
CA HIS A 340 -30.42 -51.65 -20.95
C HIS A 340 -30.01 -50.34 -21.70
N GLN A 341 -29.94 -50.23 -23.06
CA GLN A 341 -31.01 -50.27 -24.09
C GLN A 341 -32.16 -49.25 -23.83
N GLN A 342 -32.78 -48.52 -24.77
CA GLN A 342 -32.63 -48.26 -26.23
C GLN A 342 -33.50 -47.00 -26.56
N SER A 343 -33.55 -46.35 -27.74
CA SER A 343 -33.01 -46.56 -29.10
C SER A 343 -32.86 -45.23 -29.87
N SER A 344 -32.49 -45.30 -31.17
CA SER A 344 -32.61 -44.26 -32.22
C SER A 344 -34.10 -43.91 -32.54
N ILE A 345 -34.50 -43.03 -33.49
CA ILE A 345 -34.10 -42.87 -34.92
C ILE A 345 -34.37 -41.41 -35.41
N ASP A 346 -33.56 -40.92 -36.36
CA ASP A 346 -33.71 -39.64 -37.07
C ASP A 346 -34.90 -39.56 -38.07
N SER A 347 -35.38 -38.35 -38.39
CA SER A 347 -35.29 -37.75 -39.74
C SER A 347 -36.37 -36.70 -40.12
N VAL A 348 -36.02 -35.87 -41.11
CA VAL A 348 -36.87 -35.05 -42.03
C VAL A 348 -37.38 -33.67 -41.57
N SER A 349 -36.51 -32.67 -41.79
CA SER A 349 -36.76 -31.48 -42.64
C SER A 349 -38.20 -31.00 -42.91
N SER A 350 -38.47 -29.73 -42.58
CA SER A 350 -39.24 -28.82 -43.46
C SER A 350 -38.81 -27.36 -43.28
N GLN A 351 -39.07 -26.54 -44.30
CA GLN A 351 -38.27 -25.35 -44.62
C GLN A 351 -39.13 -24.06 -44.68
N ARG A 352 -38.50 -22.92 -44.33
CA ARG A 352 -38.89 -21.50 -44.59
C ARG A 352 -40.05 -20.88 -43.78
N GLY A 353 -39.67 -19.88 -42.99
CA GLY A 353 -40.49 -18.72 -42.61
C GLY A 353 -39.57 -17.50 -42.37
N ARG A 354 -39.73 -16.44 -43.17
CA ARG A 354 -38.92 -15.20 -43.08
C ARG A 354 -39.56 -14.25 -42.06
N SER A 355 -38.80 -13.70 -41.10
CA SER A 355 -38.81 -12.25 -40.79
C SER A 355 -37.90 -11.83 -39.64
N SER A 356 -37.44 -10.57 -39.76
CA SER A 356 -37.04 -9.64 -38.69
C SER A 356 -35.91 -10.00 -37.73
N ARG A 357 -34.74 -9.43 -38.04
CA ARG A 357 -33.71 -9.05 -37.06
C ARG A 357 -34.33 -8.20 -35.93
N THR A 358 -34.00 -8.55 -34.69
CA THR A 358 -33.82 -7.60 -33.59
C THR A 358 -32.56 -7.99 -32.83
N ASN A 359 -31.70 -7.03 -32.52
CA ASN A 359 -30.43 -7.29 -31.84
C ASN A 359 -30.72 -7.76 -30.40
N ALA A 360 -30.09 -8.86 -29.98
CA ALA A 360 -30.31 -9.48 -28.67
C ALA A 360 -29.00 -9.68 -27.89
N ASN A 361 -28.01 -8.79 -28.12
CA ASN A 361 -26.67 -8.89 -27.52
C ASN A 361 -26.35 -7.80 -26.48
N ASP A 362 -27.20 -6.78 -26.31
CA ASP A 362 -26.94 -5.67 -25.37
C ASP A 362 -27.38 -5.96 -23.91
N ILE A 363 -28.14 -7.03 -23.67
CA ILE A 363 -28.69 -7.37 -22.34
C ILE A 363 -27.75 -8.28 -21.53
N THR A 364 -26.82 -8.97 -22.20
CA THR A 364 -25.83 -9.84 -21.52
C THR A 364 -24.67 -9.07 -20.92
N THR A 365 -24.25 -7.97 -21.55
CA THR A 365 -23.30 -7.03 -20.95
C THR A 365 -23.91 -6.44 -19.69
N GLU A 366 -25.05 -5.77 -19.80
CA GLU A 366 -25.72 -5.01 -18.72
C GLU A 366 -25.87 -5.75 -17.37
N LYS A 367 -25.94 -7.09 -17.37
CA LYS A 367 -26.04 -7.91 -16.15
C LYS A 367 -24.74 -8.08 -15.38
N GLU A 368 -23.56 -8.00 -16.00
CA GLU A 368 -22.29 -8.06 -15.26
C GLU A 368 -22.00 -6.74 -14.53
N PHE A 369 -22.54 -5.61 -15.01
CA PHE A 369 -22.40 -4.30 -14.38
C PHE A 369 -23.27 -4.15 -13.11
N GLN A 370 -24.20 -5.07 -12.84
CA GLN A 370 -25.06 -5.04 -11.64
C GLN A 370 -24.41 -5.56 -10.35
N VAL A 371 -23.18 -6.08 -10.40
CA VAL A 371 -22.51 -6.70 -9.24
C VAL A 371 -22.31 -5.73 -8.05
N PHE A 372 -22.00 -4.46 -8.32
CA PHE A 372 -21.78 -3.44 -7.29
C PHE A 372 -22.96 -2.48 -7.09
N GLY A 373 -24.03 -2.62 -7.88
CA GLY A 373 -25.29 -1.89 -7.73
C GLY A 373 -25.25 -0.44 -8.22
N PHE A 374 -26.32 -0.05 -8.92
CA PHE A 374 -26.63 1.34 -9.20
C PHE A 374 -27.65 1.80 -8.15
N ASP A 375 -27.20 2.33 -7.01
CA ASP A 375 -28.07 3.22 -6.22
C ASP A 375 -27.33 4.16 -5.25
N GLN A 376 -26.65 5.16 -5.82
CA GLN A 376 -26.16 6.30 -5.02
C GLN A 376 -27.30 7.25 -4.58
N ALA A 377 -28.56 6.95 -4.90
CA ALA A 377 -29.72 7.77 -4.58
C ALA A 377 -30.54 7.28 -3.37
N ALA A 378 -30.21 6.12 -2.77
CA ALA A 378 -31.01 5.50 -1.69
C ALA A 378 -30.30 5.28 -0.34
N GLU A 379 -28.98 5.47 -0.22
CA GLU A 379 -28.29 5.29 1.07
C GLU A 379 -28.39 6.55 1.96
N ARG A 380 -29.37 6.52 2.88
CA ARG A 380 -29.68 7.58 3.87
C ARG A 380 -28.55 8.02 4.81
N ASN A 381 -27.33 7.48 4.72
CA ASN A 381 -26.24 7.81 5.64
C ASN A 381 -24.86 7.74 4.97
N VAL A 382 -24.44 8.89 4.42
CA VAL A 382 -23.18 9.15 3.68
C VAL A 382 -21.91 8.88 4.51
N HIS A 383 -22.06 8.63 5.82
CA HIS A 383 -20.95 8.42 6.77
C HIS A 383 -20.89 7.01 7.37
N SER A 384 -21.52 6.01 6.74
CA SER A 384 -21.45 4.61 7.21
C SER A 384 -20.29 3.84 6.56
N PHE A 385 -19.59 3.01 7.35
CA PHE A 385 -18.53 2.10 6.89
C PHE A 385 -18.94 1.31 5.63
N SER A 386 -20.18 0.83 5.57
CA SER A 386 -20.69 0.08 4.42
C SER A 386 -20.79 0.95 3.16
N SER A 387 -21.25 2.21 3.29
CA SER A 387 -21.35 3.15 2.17
C SER A 387 -19.96 3.53 1.65
N SER A 388 -19.02 3.83 2.56
CA SER A 388 -17.62 4.11 2.24
C SER A 388 -16.97 2.96 1.47
N VAL A 389 -17.08 1.72 1.96
CA VAL A 389 -16.51 0.54 1.29
C VAL A 389 -17.20 0.25 -0.05
N ASN A 390 -18.53 0.32 -0.12
CA ASN A 390 -19.26 0.12 -1.39
C ASN A 390 -18.86 1.19 -2.43
N SER A 391 -18.73 2.46 -2.03
CA SER A 391 -18.31 3.56 -2.92
C SER A 391 -16.90 3.37 -3.45
N VAL A 392 -15.96 2.95 -2.59
CA VAL A 392 -14.57 2.65 -3.00
C VAL A 392 -14.54 1.47 -3.97
N LEU A 393 -15.22 0.35 -3.66
CA LEU A 393 -15.28 -0.81 -4.54
C LEU A 393 -15.92 -0.50 -5.91
N TRP A 394 -17.01 0.28 -5.92
CA TRP A 394 -17.70 0.69 -7.14
C TRP A 394 -16.79 1.57 -8.01
N LYS A 395 -16.17 2.61 -7.42
CA LYS A 395 -15.24 3.50 -8.13
C LYS A 395 -14.11 2.71 -8.78
N THR A 396 -13.47 1.82 -8.03
CA THR A 396 -12.39 0.96 -8.55
C THR A 396 -12.86 0.06 -9.68
N ASN A 397 -14.05 -0.54 -9.57
CA ASN A 397 -14.61 -1.38 -10.64
C ASN A 397 -14.85 -0.58 -11.94
N SER A 398 -15.36 0.65 -11.83
CA SER A 398 -15.54 1.56 -12.97
C SER A 398 -14.20 2.00 -13.59
N GLU A 399 -13.19 2.33 -12.78
CA GLU A 399 -11.86 2.69 -13.27
C GLU A 399 -11.15 1.52 -13.97
N ILE A 400 -11.27 0.30 -13.43
CA ILE A 400 -10.78 -0.92 -14.09
C ILE A 400 -11.52 -1.16 -15.42
N GLN A 401 -12.84 -0.95 -15.50
CA GLN A 401 -13.58 -1.10 -16.75
C GLN A 401 -13.14 -0.11 -17.83
N ASN A 402 -12.99 1.18 -17.49
CA ASN A 402 -12.49 2.18 -18.44
C ASN A 402 -11.10 1.80 -18.98
N LEU A 403 -10.19 1.35 -18.11
CA LEU A 403 -8.86 0.88 -18.51
C LEU A 403 -8.90 -0.35 -19.42
N MET A 404 -9.89 -1.24 -19.28
CA MET A 404 -10.05 -2.40 -20.17
C MET A 404 -10.73 -2.03 -21.50
N GLU A 405 -11.61 -1.03 -21.52
CA GLU A 405 -12.30 -0.58 -22.75
C GLU A 405 -11.37 0.23 -23.67
N ASP A 406 -10.51 1.08 -23.10
CA ASP A 406 -9.45 1.77 -23.82
C ASP A 406 -8.38 0.80 -24.38
N ALA A 407 -8.18 -0.34 -23.72
CA ALA A 407 -7.16 -1.35 -24.05
C ALA A 407 -7.64 -2.36 -25.12
N ARG A 408 -7.73 -1.93 -26.39
CA ARG A 408 -7.87 -2.87 -27.51
C ARG A 408 -6.50 -3.34 -28.03
N PRO A 409 -6.25 -4.67 -28.16
CA PRO A 409 -7.18 -5.79 -28.01
C PRO A 409 -6.89 -6.70 -26.80
N SER A 410 -7.71 -6.60 -25.75
CA SER A 410 -7.93 -7.66 -24.74
C SER A 410 -6.69 -8.14 -23.95
N PRO A 411 -6.31 -7.43 -22.87
CA PRO A 411 -5.27 -7.89 -21.95
C PRO A 411 -5.53 -9.33 -21.44
N PRO A 412 -4.49 -10.19 -21.29
CA PRO A 412 -4.64 -11.60 -20.87
C PRO A 412 -5.14 -11.78 -19.42
N LEU A 413 -5.26 -10.70 -18.66
CA LEU A 413 -5.84 -10.70 -17.32
C LEU A 413 -7.36 -10.74 -17.41
N ARG A 414 -7.93 -11.96 -17.31
CA ARG A 414 -9.38 -12.19 -17.32
C ARG A 414 -10.09 -11.27 -16.31
N PRO A 415 -11.10 -10.49 -16.74
CA PRO A 415 -11.89 -9.62 -15.86
C PRO A 415 -12.42 -10.34 -14.61
N ASP A 416 -12.81 -11.60 -14.77
CA ASP A 416 -13.28 -12.51 -13.72
C ASP A 416 -12.37 -12.48 -12.47
N SER A 417 -11.05 -12.45 -12.67
CA SER A 417 -10.07 -12.52 -11.58
C SER A 417 -9.96 -11.24 -10.75
N THR A 418 -10.20 -10.07 -11.38
CA THR A 418 -10.18 -8.77 -10.69
C THR A 418 -11.50 -8.54 -9.95
N GLN A 419 -12.63 -8.87 -10.60
CA GLN A 419 -13.95 -8.85 -9.99
C GLN A 419 -14.05 -9.80 -8.79
N GLN A 420 -13.46 -11.01 -8.87
CA GLN A 420 -13.39 -11.95 -7.73
C GLN A 420 -12.67 -11.35 -6.52
N ARG A 421 -11.58 -10.60 -6.70
CA ARG A 421 -10.90 -9.91 -5.58
C ARG A 421 -11.76 -8.82 -4.96
N LEU A 422 -12.41 -7.98 -5.77
CA LEU A 422 -13.31 -6.93 -5.28
C LEU A 422 -14.52 -7.52 -4.52
N LEU A 423 -15.06 -8.65 -4.98
CA LEU A 423 -16.07 -9.42 -4.25
C LEU A 423 -15.53 -10.02 -2.94
N GLY A 424 -14.29 -10.50 -2.93
CA GLY A 424 -13.59 -10.94 -1.72
C GLY A 424 -13.48 -9.82 -0.67
N TYR A 425 -13.08 -8.62 -1.10
CA TYR A 425 -13.03 -7.44 -0.21
C TYR A 425 -14.41 -7.06 0.33
N ARG A 426 -15.47 -7.12 -0.49
CA ARG A 426 -16.86 -6.91 -0.03
C ARG A 426 -17.28 -7.93 1.03
N ALA A 427 -16.95 -9.22 0.82
CA ALA A 427 -17.23 -10.29 1.78
C ALA A 427 -16.46 -10.10 3.10
N GLN A 428 -15.18 -9.72 3.02
CA GLN A 428 -14.35 -9.40 4.18
C GLN A 428 -14.91 -8.21 4.97
N ALA A 429 -15.25 -7.10 4.30
CA ALA A 429 -15.83 -5.91 4.90
C ALA A 429 -17.18 -6.19 5.58
N SER A 430 -18.07 -6.98 4.97
CA SER A 430 -19.33 -7.38 5.62
C SER A 430 -19.12 -8.23 6.88
N THR A 431 -18.07 -9.07 6.90
CA THR A 431 -17.70 -9.87 8.08
C THR A 431 -17.10 -9.00 9.18
N PHE A 432 -16.27 -8.02 8.82
CA PHE A 432 -15.77 -6.99 9.73
C PHE A 432 -16.93 -6.18 10.36
N LEU A 433 -17.86 -5.67 9.54
CA LEU A 433 -19.02 -4.89 10.01
C LEU A 433 -19.90 -5.68 10.99
N ARG A 434 -20.10 -6.98 10.73
CA ARG A 434 -20.82 -7.89 11.63
C ARG A 434 -20.06 -8.12 12.94
N ALA A 435 -18.73 -8.19 12.91
CA ALA A 435 -17.89 -8.35 14.09
C ALA A 435 -17.88 -7.07 14.95
N SER A 436 -17.66 -5.89 14.33
CA SER A 436 -17.67 -4.60 15.03
C SER A 436 -19.05 -4.26 15.61
N ARG A 437 -20.15 -4.55 14.89
CA ARG A 437 -21.52 -4.44 15.45
C ARG A 437 -21.71 -5.33 16.67
N LYS A 438 -21.18 -6.56 16.66
CA LYS A 438 -21.24 -7.46 17.82
C LYS A 438 -20.43 -6.92 19.00
N GLU A 439 -19.28 -6.29 18.75
CA GLU A 439 -18.46 -5.71 19.82
C GLU A 439 -19.10 -4.44 20.41
N LEU A 440 -19.65 -3.56 19.57
CA LEU A 440 -20.41 -2.38 20.02
C LEU A 440 -21.59 -2.77 20.93
N LEU A 441 -22.28 -3.88 20.63
CA LEU A 441 -23.34 -4.41 21.50
C LEU A 441 -22.80 -4.89 22.86
N LYS A 442 -21.59 -5.46 22.94
CA LYS A 442 -20.96 -5.78 24.23
C LYS A 442 -20.56 -4.52 25.00
N GLN A 443 -20.02 -3.51 24.32
CA GLN A 443 -19.66 -2.23 24.93
C GLN A 443 -20.90 -1.52 25.48
N LEU A 444 -22.01 -1.54 24.74
CA LEU A 444 -23.29 -1.01 25.19
C LEU A 444 -23.82 -1.77 26.41
N ALA A 445 -23.74 -3.11 26.42
CA ALA A 445 -24.13 -3.92 27.57
C ALA A 445 -23.28 -3.61 28.82
N ALA A 446 -21.95 -3.51 28.67
CA ALA A 446 -21.03 -3.13 29.74
C ALA A 446 -21.30 -1.70 30.26
N PHE A 447 -21.65 -0.76 29.37
CA PHE A 447 -22.09 0.58 29.77
C PHE A 447 -23.40 0.55 30.55
N GLN A 448 -24.38 -0.25 30.11
CA GLN A 448 -25.65 -0.42 30.80
C GLN A 448 -25.48 -1.03 32.20
N GLU A 449 -24.58 -2.00 32.37
CA GLU A 449 -24.22 -2.59 33.67
C GLU A 449 -23.59 -1.55 34.63
N LEU A 450 -22.65 -0.74 34.12
CA LEU A 450 -22.07 0.37 34.88
C LEU A 450 -23.12 1.42 35.27
N LEU A 451 -24.03 1.79 34.36
CA LEU A 451 -25.13 2.71 34.66
C LEU A 451 -26.11 2.18 35.71
N THR A 452 -26.34 0.88 35.78
CA THR A 452 -27.21 0.26 36.80
C THR A 452 -26.55 0.25 38.18
N SER A 453 -25.23 0.07 38.26
CA SER A 453 -24.50 0.08 39.54
C SER A 453 -24.12 1.48 40.04
N LEU A 454 -24.04 2.48 39.15
CA LEU A 454 -23.61 3.84 39.47
C LEU A 454 -24.42 4.56 40.57
N PRO A 455 -25.77 4.53 40.59
CA PRO A 455 -26.55 5.18 41.64
C PRO A 455 -26.28 4.62 43.03
N ALA A 456 -26.17 3.29 43.15
CA ALA A 456 -25.93 2.62 44.43
C ALA A 456 -24.55 2.98 45.01
N VAL A 457 -23.51 3.01 44.17
CA VAL A 457 -22.15 3.41 44.58
C VAL A 457 -22.10 4.88 45.03
N LEU A 458 -22.73 5.79 44.28
CA LEU A 458 -22.70 7.23 44.61
C LEU A 458 -23.53 7.56 45.87
N ILE A 459 -24.73 6.99 45.99
CA ILE A 459 -25.57 7.17 47.19
C ILE A 459 -24.92 6.51 48.43
N GLY A 460 -24.32 5.33 48.28
CA GLY A 460 -23.60 4.65 49.36
C GLY A 460 -22.37 5.43 49.85
N ASN A 461 -21.55 5.96 48.94
CA ASN A 461 -20.42 6.82 49.30
C ASN A 461 -20.88 8.11 49.99
N HIS A 462 -21.97 8.71 49.52
CA HIS A 462 -22.57 9.90 50.12
C HIS A 462 -23.09 9.65 51.55
N GLU A 463 -23.82 8.54 51.77
CA GLU A 463 -24.25 8.10 53.10
C GLU A 463 -23.06 7.93 54.06
N GLN A 464 -22.03 7.20 53.63
CA GLN A 464 -20.87 6.93 54.48
C GLN A 464 -20.08 8.20 54.81
N ARG A 465 -19.94 9.14 53.86
CA ARG A 465 -19.30 10.44 54.10
C ARG A 465 -20.01 11.24 55.19
N HIS A 466 -21.34 11.37 55.09
CA HIS A 466 -22.13 12.08 56.10
C HIS A 466 -22.15 11.34 57.45
N ARG A 467 -22.12 9.99 57.45
CA ARG A 467 -21.99 9.18 58.67
C ARG A 467 -20.64 9.42 59.36
N ALA A 468 -19.54 9.38 58.63
CA ALA A 468 -18.20 9.58 59.18
C ALA A 468 -18.07 10.99 59.81
N GLN A 469 -18.56 12.02 59.12
CA GLN A 469 -18.55 13.40 59.63
C GLN A 469 -19.35 13.55 60.92
N LEU A 470 -20.57 12.98 60.99
CA LEU A 470 -21.38 13.02 62.20
C LEU A 470 -20.68 12.35 63.40
N THR A 471 -20.09 11.18 63.18
CA THR A 471 -19.33 10.46 64.22
C THR A 471 -18.13 11.28 64.71
N GLU A 472 -17.41 11.96 63.81
CA GLU A 472 -16.31 12.84 64.16
C GLU A 472 -16.77 14.05 64.99
N ASP A 473 -17.77 14.80 64.51
CA ASP A 473 -18.28 16.00 65.18
C ASP A 473 -18.82 15.68 66.58
N MET A 474 -19.63 14.61 66.71
CA MET A 474 -20.13 14.13 68.00
C MET A 474 -18.99 13.64 68.90
N GLY A 475 -17.95 13.01 68.33
CA GLY A 475 -16.76 12.59 69.05
C GLY A 475 -15.95 13.76 69.61
N VAL A 476 -15.88 14.90 68.91
CA VAL A 476 -15.28 16.14 69.43
C VAL A 476 -16.08 16.68 70.62
N ALA A 477 -17.39 16.81 70.50
CA ALA A 477 -18.24 17.32 71.59
C ALA A 477 -18.23 16.40 72.83
N ARG A 478 -18.25 15.06 72.64
CA ARG A 478 -18.15 14.08 73.73
C ARG A 478 -16.82 14.15 74.49
N ARG A 479 -15.69 14.22 73.78
CA ARG A 479 -14.35 14.34 74.41
C ARG A 479 -14.22 15.59 75.28
N ARG A 480 -14.75 16.74 74.82
CA ARG A 480 -14.78 17.98 75.63
C ARG A 480 -15.56 17.82 76.93
N LEU A 481 -16.69 17.11 76.91
CA LEU A 481 -17.46 16.84 78.14
C LEU A 481 -16.73 15.85 79.05
N GLU A 482 -16.05 14.85 78.49
CA GLU A 482 -15.23 13.90 79.24
C GLU A 482 -14.06 14.60 79.97
N GLU A 483 -13.38 15.53 79.31
CA GLU A 483 -12.36 16.40 79.90
C GLU A 483 -12.93 17.27 81.06
N VAL A 484 -14.09 17.88 80.85
CA VAL A 484 -14.77 18.69 81.89
C VAL A 484 -15.23 17.84 83.07
N LEU A 485 -15.74 16.62 82.82
CA LEU A 485 -16.14 15.67 83.84
C LEU A 485 -14.92 15.24 84.69
N ALA A 486 -13.81 14.90 84.05
CA ALA A 486 -12.58 14.50 84.74
C ALA A 486 -12.01 15.63 85.62
N ALA A 487 -11.92 16.86 85.10
CA ALA A 487 -11.46 18.01 85.87
C ALA A 487 -12.42 18.34 87.04
N SER A 488 -13.73 18.21 86.83
CA SER A 488 -14.72 18.43 87.88
C SER A 488 -14.71 17.33 88.95
N GLU A 489 -14.33 16.10 88.59
CA GLU A 489 -14.14 14.98 89.51
C GLU A 489 -12.90 15.15 90.41
N GLU A 490 -11.80 15.66 89.85
CA GLU A 490 -10.61 16.02 90.62
C GLU A 490 -10.93 17.13 91.64
N GLU A 491 -11.66 18.17 91.22
CA GLU A 491 -12.09 19.24 92.14
C GLU A 491 -13.08 18.72 93.20
N ARG A 492 -14.05 17.87 92.82
CA ARG A 492 -14.97 17.18 93.76
C ARG A 492 -14.19 16.44 94.84
N SER A 493 -13.20 15.66 94.42
CA SER A 493 -12.32 14.91 95.31
C SER A 493 -11.53 15.83 96.23
N SER A 494 -10.92 16.90 95.70
CA SER A 494 -10.21 17.91 96.49
C SER A 494 -11.11 18.59 97.54
N ASN A 495 -12.33 18.97 97.15
CA ASN A 495 -13.29 19.63 98.05
C ASN A 495 -13.71 18.68 99.18
N PHE A 496 -13.99 17.41 98.87
CA PHE A 496 -14.34 16.40 99.85
C PHE A 496 -13.21 16.11 100.86
N HIS A 497 -11.94 16.01 100.42
CA HIS A 497 -10.81 15.78 101.34
C HIS A 497 -10.49 16.96 102.28
N LYS A 498 -10.96 18.17 101.94
CA LYS A 498 -10.85 19.38 102.78
C LYS A 498 -11.96 19.45 103.83
N LEU A 499 -13.09 18.77 103.62
CA LEU A 499 -14.22 18.78 104.52
C LEU A 499 -13.89 18.05 105.83
N ARG A 500 -13.80 18.78 106.94
CA ARG A 500 -13.40 18.25 108.26
C ARG A 500 -14.12 18.99 109.39
N VAL A 501 -14.28 18.32 110.53
CA VAL A 501 -14.91 18.87 111.76
C VAL A 501 -14.11 20.05 112.33
N SER A 502 -12.83 20.21 111.98
CA SER A 502 -11.96 21.30 112.47
C SER A 502 -12.02 22.61 111.67
N LEU A 503 -12.88 22.70 110.65
CA LEU A 503 -13.07 23.95 109.89
C LEU A 503 -13.82 24.99 110.72
N ARG A 504 -13.51 26.27 110.52
CA ARG A 504 -14.31 27.39 111.06
C ARG A 504 -15.55 27.64 110.18
N ASP A 505 -16.59 28.27 110.71
CA ASP A 505 -17.84 28.53 109.97
C ASP A 505 -17.61 29.31 108.66
N ASP A 506 -16.71 30.30 108.67
CA ASP A 506 -16.32 31.07 107.48
C ASP A 506 -15.64 30.20 106.42
N GLU A 507 -14.80 29.26 106.84
CA GLU A 507 -14.11 28.30 105.96
C GLU A 507 -15.06 27.23 105.41
N LEU A 508 -16.00 26.74 106.23
CA LEU A 508 -17.02 25.77 105.84
C LEU A 508 -18.00 26.39 104.83
N GLN A 509 -18.45 27.62 105.07
CA GLN A 509 -19.32 28.35 104.14
C GLN A 509 -18.63 28.63 102.81
N ALA A 510 -17.34 29.02 102.83
CA ALA A 510 -16.55 29.22 101.62
C ALA A 510 -16.35 27.91 100.83
N LEU A 511 -16.10 26.78 101.50
CA LEU A 511 -15.98 25.47 100.88
C LEU A 511 -17.32 25.00 100.25
N ASN A 512 -18.44 25.23 100.95
CA ASN A 512 -19.76 24.93 100.39
C ASN A 512 -20.06 25.80 99.16
N ALA A 513 -19.81 27.11 99.22
CA ALA A 513 -20.02 28.00 98.07
C ALA A 513 -19.16 27.61 96.85
N ARG A 514 -17.93 27.12 97.07
CA ARG A 514 -17.08 26.58 96.00
C ARG A 514 -17.66 25.31 95.38
N GLU A 515 -18.19 24.41 96.19
CA GLU A 515 -18.77 23.16 95.70
C GLU A 515 -20.13 23.38 95.00
N ASP A 516 -20.97 24.29 95.50
CA ASP A 516 -22.18 24.75 94.80
C ASP A 516 -21.83 25.38 93.44
N LEU A 517 -20.77 26.20 93.36
CA LEU A 517 -20.28 26.77 92.09
C LEU A 517 -19.78 25.70 91.13
N ARG A 518 -18.97 24.73 91.60
CA ARG A 518 -18.50 23.60 90.78
C ARG A 518 -19.66 22.79 90.22
N GLN A 519 -20.67 22.51 91.05
CA GLN A 519 -21.87 21.81 90.63
C GLN A 519 -22.68 22.63 89.61
N GLN A 520 -22.87 23.93 89.82
CA GLN A 520 -23.55 24.79 88.84
C GLN A 520 -22.80 24.82 87.50
N GLN A 521 -21.47 24.91 87.53
CA GLN A 521 -20.63 24.87 86.33
C GLN A 521 -20.76 23.52 85.60
N LEU A 522 -20.63 22.40 86.31
CA LEU A 522 -20.77 21.05 85.74
C LEU A 522 -22.17 20.82 85.16
N HIS A 523 -23.22 21.23 85.86
CA HIS A 523 -24.60 21.16 85.37
C HIS A 523 -24.75 21.93 84.06
N SER A 524 -24.25 23.17 84.03
CA SER A 524 -24.28 24.02 82.84
C SER A 524 -23.48 23.42 81.67
N ALA A 525 -22.38 22.72 81.94
CA ALA A 525 -21.55 22.07 80.93
C ALA A 525 -22.24 20.84 80.33
N THR A 526 -22.75 19.94 81.19
CA THR A 526 -23.51 18.75 80.78
C THR A 526 -24.71 19.14 79.91
N CYS A 527 -25.54 20.08 80.37
CA CYS A 527 -26.68 20.56 79.59
C CYS A 527 -26.26 21.26 78.28
N ARG A 528 -25.16 22.03 78.29
CA ARG A 528 -24.64 22.70 77.07
C ARG A 528 -24.15 21.68 76.05
N THR A 529 -23.37 20.68 76.44
CA THR A 529 -22.89 19.66 75.50
C THR A 529 -24.03 18.77 75.00
N HIS A 530 -25.02 18.44 75.85
CA HIS A 530 -26.22 17.76 75.38
C HIS A 530 -26.95 18.57 74.29
N GLN A 531 -27.14 19.88 74.49
CA GLN A 531 -27.70 20.77 73.47
C GLN A 531 -26.80 20.91 72.22
N GLU A 532 -25.48 20.90 72.36
CA GLU A 532 -24.51 20.93 71.26
C GLU A 532 -24.61 19.65 70.41
N LEU A 533 -24.68 18.47 71.05
CA LEU A 533 -24.89 17.17 70.39
C LEU A 533 -26.24 17.12 69.66
N GLN A 534 -27.33 17.56 70.30
CA GLN A 534 -28.66 17.61 69.69
C GLN A 534 -28.72 18.55 68.47
N LYS A 535 -28.03 19.70 68.53
CA LYS A 535 -27.88 20.62 67.38
C LYS A 535 -27.00 20.03 66.27
N CYS A 536 -25.91 19.38 66.64
CA CYS A 536 -25.00 18.70 65.71
C CYS A 536 -25.72 17.61 64.92
N VAL A 537 -26.44 16.73 65.61
CA VAL A 537 -27.29 15.71 64.99
C VAL A 537 -28.28 16.40 64.05
N ARG A 538 -29.10 17.35 64.53
CA ARG A 538 -30.08 18.05 63.68
C ARG A 538 -29.46 18.64 62.41
N SER A 539 -28.43 19.48 62.53
CA SER A 539 -27.75 20.13 61.40
C SER A 539 -27.29 19.12 60.34
N ARG A 540 -26.75 17.97 60.77
CA ARG A 540 -26.29 16.93 59.84
C ARG A 540 -27.44 16.14 59.19
N ALA A 541 -28.63 16.07 59.78
CA ALA A 541 -29.82 15.59 59.08
C ALA A 541 -30.24 16.57 57.98
N GLU A 542 -30.29 17.87 58.30
CA GLU A 542 -30.71 18.90 57.34
C GLU A 542 -29.80 18.91 56.11
N GLU A 543 -28.49 18.92 56.35
CA GLU A 543 -27.47 18.83 55.29
C GLU A 543 -27.58 17.53 54.50
N PHE A 544 -27.67 16.36 55.16
CA PHE A 544 -27.73 15.07 54.46
C PHE A 544 -28.99 14.92 53.60
N VAL A 545 -30.16 15.33 54.11
CA VAL A 545 -31.43 15.23 53.38
C VAL A 545 -31.43 16.16 52.16
N THR A 546 -30.93 17.39 52.31
CA THR A 546 -30.84 18.35 51.19
C THR A 546 -29.79 17.95 50.16
N SER A 547 -28.59 17.50 50.58
CA SER A 547 -27.55 17.05 49.65
C SER A 547 -27.91 15.74 48.94
N LEU A 548 -28.55 14.79 49.64
CA LEU A 548 -29.02 13.54 49.04
C LEU A 548 -30.18 13.76 48.06
N ALA A 549 -31.07 14.72 48.33
CA ALA A 549 -32.12 15.11 47.36
C ALA A 549 -31.50 15.66 46.08
N SER A 550 -30.54 16.60 46.17
CA SER A 550 -29.84 17.15 44.99
C SER A 550 -29.00 16.10 44.25
N LEU A 551 -28.39 15.14 44.96
CA LEU A 551 -27.71 14.01 44.33
C LEU A 551 -28.69 13.11 43.57
N SER A 552 -29.83 12.81 44.19
CA SER A 552 -30.88 11.97 43.57
C SER A 552 -31.47 12.63 42.33
N GLU A 553 -31.76 13.94 42.40
CA GLU A 553 -32.20 14.76 41.26
C GLU A 553 -31.21 14.69 40.10
N LYS A 554 -29.91 14.94 40.36
CA LYS A 554 -28.86 14.87 39.32
C LYS A 554 -28.73 13.48 38.69
N LEU A 555 -28.90 12.41 39.48
CA LEU A 555 -28.88 11.03 38.97
C LEU A 555 -30.09 10.73 38.09
N LEU A 556 -31.29 11.17 38.49
CA LEU A 556 -32.52 11.00 37.73
C LEU A 556 -32.47 11.80 36.41
N LEU A 557 -32.01 13.06 36.44
CA LEU A 557 -31.82 13.88 35.24
C LEU A 557 -30.75 13.30 34.30
N LEU A 558 -29.69 12.70 34.83
CA LEU A 558 -28.67 12.02 34.02
C LEU A 558 -29.24 10.77 33.32
N LEU A 559 -30.09 10.00 34.01
CA LEU A 559 -30.78 8.86 33.40
C LEU A 559 -31.80 9.31 32.35
N ASP A 560 -32.55 10.38 32.58
CA ASP A 560 -33.45 10.99 31.58
C ASP A 560 -32.71 11.28 30.27
N ASN A 561 -31.61 12.04 30.33
CA ASN A 561 -30.83 12.43 29.14
C ASN A 561 -30.19 11.24 28.41
N LEU A 562 -29.86 10.15 29.12
CA LEU A 562 -29.29 8.93 28.54
C LEU A 562 -30.35 7.95 28.00
N LEU A 563 -31.63 8.17 28.33
CA LEU A 563 -32.74 7.29 27.96
C LEU A 563 -33.74 7.97 27.00
N THR A 564 -33.69 9.29 26.82
CA THR A 564 -34.44 9.98 25.76
C THR A 564 -33.94 9.55 24.37
N PRO A 565 -34.77 8.92 23.52
CA PRO A 565 -34.46 8.72 22.11
C PRO A 565 -34.68 10.03 21.37
N ALA A 566 -33.71 10.94 21.47
CA ALA A 566 -33.64 12.09 20.59
C ALA A 566 -33.36 11.61 19.16
N GLU A 567 -34.38 11.69 18.31
CA GLU A 567 -34.29 11.66 16.83
C GLU A 567 -33.97 10.31 16.15
N SER A 568 -34.64 9.21 16.53
CA SER A 568 -34.68 7.98 15.68
C SER A 568 -36.06 7.62 15.08
N ASP A 569 -37.16 8.08 15.68
CA ASP A 569 -38.53 7.67 15.31
C ASP A 569 -39.01 8.16 13.93
N ALA A 570 -38.23 8.99 13.22
CA ALA A 570 -38.60 9.54 11.90
C ALA A 570 -38.02 8.75 10.69
N ALA A 571 -37.13 7.78 10.90
CA ALA A 571 -36.33 7.21 9.80
C ALA A 571 -36.52 5.69 9.54
N VAL A 572 -37.10 4.92 10.46
CA VAL A 572 -36.99 3.44 10.50
C VAL A 572 -38.28 2.70 10.06
N THR A 573 -39.21 3.36 9.37
CA THR A 573 -40.48 2.69 8.95
C THR A 573 -40.37 1.89 7.65
N HIS A 574 -39.34 2.10 6.82
CA HIS A 574 -39.21 1.42 5.52
C HIS A 574 -37.78 0.95 5.23
N GLN A 575 -37.41 -0.21 5.77
CA GLN A 575 -36.61 -1.27 5.13
C GLN A 575 -36.34 -2.40 6.13
N HIS A 576 -37.11 -3.48 6.04
CA HIS A 576 -36.70 -4.89 6.26
C HIS A 576 -37.93 -5.80 6.25
N THR A 577 -38.41 -6.11 5.04
CA THR A 577 -38.99 -7.43 4.79
C THR A 577 -37.83 -8.44 4.79
N GLU A 578 -38.07 -9.66 5.27
CA GLU A 578 -37.09 -10.76 5.37
C GLU A 578 -35.97 -10.56 6.42
N TYR A 579 -36.25 -10.95 7.66
CA TYR A 579 -35.68 -12.17 8.26
C TYR A 579 -36.46 -12.53 9.53
N LYS A 580 -37.34 -13.53 9.41
CA LYS A 580 -38.21 -13.97 10.51
C LYS A 580 -37.44 -14.96 11.40
N ALA A 581 -36.85 -14.48 12.49
CA ALA A 581 -36.20 -15.31 13.51
C ALA A 581 -36.79 -15.04 14.90
N VAL A 582 -37.47 -16.07 15.43
CA VAL A 582 -38.18 -16.08 16.71
C VAL A 582 -37.28 -15.61 17.86
N THR A 583 -37.70 -14.57 18.55
CA THR A 583 -37.40 -14.35 19.97
C THR A 583 -38.69 -13.90 20.66
N MET A 584 -38.95 -14.42 21.86
CA MET A 584 -40.22 -14.24 22.55
C MET A 584 -40.44 -12.80 22.98
N GLU A 585 -41.69 -12.35 22.91
CA GLU A 585 -42.15 -11.22 23.71
C GLU A 585 -41.95 -11.55 25.19
N THR A 586 -41.04 -10.84 25.84
CA THR A 586 -41.11 -10.62 27.29
C THR A 586 -41.58 -9.19 27.48
N GLY A 587 -42.89 -9.03 27.70
CA GLY A 587 -43.50 -7.72 27.88
C GLY A 587 -42.93 -7.00 29.11
N ALA A 588 -42.30 -5.86 28.86
CA ALA A 588 -42.02 -4.83 29.84
C ALA A 588 -42.35 -3.49 29.18
N GLU A 589 -43.60 -3.06 29.31
CA GLU A 589 -44.09 -1.82 28.71
C GLU A 589 -43.29 -0.63 29.26
N THR A 590 -42.40 -0.06 28.44
CA THR A 590 -41.66 1.16 28.78
C THR A 590 -42.61 2.35 28.72
N GLY A 591 -43.26 2.64 29.85
CA GLY A 591 -44.28 3.69 29.94
C GLY A 591 -43.76 5.07 29.51
N ARG A 592 -44.15 5.50 28.31
CA ARG A 592 -43.86 6.84 27.77
C ARG A 592 -44.70 7.88 28.53
N GLY A 593 -44.11 8.50 29.56
CA GLY A 593 -44.74 9.58 30.32
C GLY A 593 -43.80 10.16 31.37
N SER A 594 -44.03 11.43 31.72
CA SER A 594 -43.36 12.08 32.84
C SER A 594 -43.81 11.47 34.16
N ARG A 595 -42.88 11.26 35.11
CA ARG A 595 -43.18 10.72 36.44
C ARG A 595 -42.69 11.68 37.53
N THR A 596 -43.58 11.95 38.48
CA THR A 596 -43.26 12.68 39.70
C THR A 596 -42.81 11.70 40.77
N TRP A 597 -41.59 11.88 41.27
CA TRP A 597 -40.97 11.10 42.32
C TRP A 597 -41.16 11.79 43.67
N PRO A 598 -41.55 11.06 44.74
CA PRO A 598 -41.72 11.65 46.05
C PRO A 598 -40.38 12.19 46.57
N GLY A 599 -40.41 13.39 47.15
CA GLY A 599 -39.28 13.94 47.89
C GLY A 599 -38.93 13.12 49.13
N ILE A 600 -37.78 13.39 49.72
CA ILE A 600 -37.35 12.73 50.96
C ILE A 600 -38.22 13.28 52.10
N SER A 601 -38.83 12.38 52.87
CA SER A 601 -39.52 12.71 54.13
C SER A 601 -38.73 12.08 55.28
N PHE A 602 -38.12 12.90 56.12
CA PHE A 602 -37.28 12.48 57.26
C PHE A 602 -37.91 12.98 58.57
N LEU A 603 -38.08 12.09 59.55
CA LEU A 603 -38.75 12.42 60.82
C LEU A 603 -37.74 12.63 61.97
N PHE A 604 -37.53 13.89 62.36
CA PHE A 604 -36.75 14.21 63.56
C PHE A 604 -37.67 14.32 64.79
N LYS A 605 -37.41 13.51 65.81
CA LYS A 605 -38.09 13.54 67.12
C LYS A 605 -37.17 14.15 68.18
N PRO A 606 -37.43 15.37 68.69
CA PRO A 606 -36.66 15.94 69.78
C PRO A 606 -36.89 15.22 71.11
N THR A 607 -35.89 15.28 71.99
CA THR A 607 -35.95 14.86 73.40
C THR A 607 -36.96 15.70 74.20
N GLN A 608 -37.61 15.11 75.21
CA GLN A 608 -38.76 15.69 75.91
C GLN A 608 -38.47 16.85 76.90
N ASP A 609 -37.21 17.20 77.17
CA ASP A 609 -36.82 18.21 78.18
C ASP A 609 -36.90 19.68 77.71
N SER A 610 -37.88 20.03 76.88
CA SER A 610 -38.14 21.43 76.49
C SER A 610 -39.62 21.67 76.21
N ASP A 611 -40.13 22.84 76.63
CA ASP A 611 -41.57 23.15 76.78
C ASP A 611 -42.44 23.11 75.51
N GLN A 612 -41.88 22.78 74.34
CA GLN A 612 -42.65 22.43 73.13
C GLN A 612 -41.98 21.26 72.37
N PRO A 613 -42.51 20.02 72.48
CA PRO A 613 -42.03 18.87 71.71
C PRO A 613 -42.59 18.92 70.27
N THR A 614 -42.07 19.82 69.44
CA THR A 614 -42.43 19.88 68.01
C THR A 614 -41.63 18.84 67.24
N THR A 615 -42.27 17.75 66.81
CA THR A 615 -41.70 16.83 65.81
C THR A 615 -41.39 17.62 64.54
N VAL A 616 -40.13 17.61 64.09
CA VAL A 616 -39.70 18.30 62.87
C VAL A 616 -39.66 17.28 61.73
N THR A 617 -40.63 17.37 60.82
CA THR A 617 -40.59 16.62 59.56
C THR A 617 -39.82 17.44 58.54
N MET A 618 -38.72 16.90 58.03
CA MET A 618 -38.02 17.50 56.90
C MET A 618 -38.57 16.88 55.61
N THR A 619 -39.16 17.71 54.76
CA THR A 619 -39.70 17.30 53.46
C THR A 619 -38.99 18.04 52.34
N THR A 620 -38.36 17.33 51.41
CA THR A 620 -37.84 17.95 50.17
C THR A 620 -38.92 17.98 49.11
N GLU A 621 -38.75 18.84 48.10
CA GLU A 621 -39.64 18.89 46.96
C GLU A 621 -39.62 17.58 46.14
N PRO A 622 -40.73 17.23 45.46
CA PRO A 622 -40.78 16.09 44.56
C PRO A 622 -40.04 16.38 43.24
N ILE A 623 -39.37 15.36 42.69
CA ILE A 623 -38.56 15.48 41.47
C ILE A 623 -39.39 15.00 40.28
N ILE A 624 -39.46 15.77 39.19
CA ILE A 624 -40.20 15.40 37.98
C ILE A 624 -39.21 14.95 36.90
N THR A 625 -39.29 13.70 36.45
CA THR A 625 -38.54 13.21 35.28
C THR A 625 -39.41 13.25 34.04
N THR A 626 -38.79 13.48 32.88
CA THR A 626 -39.42 13.48 31.55
C THR A 626 -39.66 12.07 31.02
N THR A 627 -38.83 11.10 31.45
CA THR A 627 -38.97 9.68 31.16
C THR A 627 -39.13 8.86 32.45
N TYR A 628 -39.49 7.59 32.30
CA TYR A 628 -39.49 6.62 33.38
C TYR A 628 -38.84 5.32 32.90
N SER A 629 -38.01 4.71 33.76
CA SER A 629 -37.42 3.39 33.52
C SER A 629 -37.11 2.72 34.86
N GLN A 630 -36.89 1.41 34.84
CA GLN A 630 -36.49 0.64 36.01
C GLN A 630 -35.24 1.21 36.72
N LYS A 631 -34.30 1.80 35.97
CA LYS A 631 -33.09 2.43 36.54
C LYS A 631 -33.41 3.65 37.39
N HIS A 632 -34.46 4.40 37.06
CA HIS A 632 -34.91 5.52 37.89
C HIS A 632 -35.51 5.02 39.21
N GLU A 633 -36.26 3.91 39.19
CA GLU A 633 -36.78 3.26 40.41
C GLU A 633 -35.63 2.75 41.31
N GLU A 634 -34.57 2.18 40.71
CA GLU A 634 -33.35 1.74 41.44
C GLU A 634 -32.64 2.90 42.16
N VAL A 635 -32.63 4.12 41.60
CA VAL A 635 -32.13 5.33 42.29
C VAL A 635 -32.95 5.62 43.55
N ILE A 636 -34.29 5.61 43.43
CA ILE A 636 -35.21 5.91 44.53
C ILE A 636 -35.15 4.84 45.62
N VAL A 637 -35.10 3.56 45.26
CA VAL A 637 -34.93 2.46 46.21
C VAL A 637 -33.60 2.59 46.96
N SER A 638 -32.51 2.94 46.25
CA SER A 638 -31.18 3.15 46.86
C SER A 638 -31.17 4.35 47.82
N ARG A 639 -31.80 5.46 47.41
CA ARG A 639 -31.98 6.69 48.20
C ARG A 639 -32.77 6.40 49.49
N ASP A 640 -33.94 5.79 49.37
CA ASP A 640 -34.83 5.53 50.50
C ASP A 640 -34.24 4.51 51.48
N ALA A 641 -33.46 3.54 50.97
CA ALA A 641 -32.68 2.64 51.80
C ALA A 641 -31.55 3.36 52.57
N ALA A 642 -30.87 4.33 51.94
CA ALA A 642 -29.87 5.16 52.61
C ALA A 642 -30.48 6.07 53.67
N VAL A 643 -31.62 6.72 53.37
CA VAL A 643 -32.40 7.52 54.34
C VAL A 643 -32.74 6.68 55.57
N LYS A 644 -33.33 5.49 55.41
CA LYS A 644 -33.69 4.59 56.53
C LYS A 644 -32.47 4.14 57.37
N ARG A 645 -31.32 3.89 56.74
CA ARG A 645 -30.07 3.57 57.47
C ARG A 645 -29.56 4.78 58.27
N PHE A 646 -29.68 5.98 57.72
CA PHE A 646 -29.29 7.22 58.38
C PHE A 646 -30.25 7.57 59.53
N GLU A 647 -31.57 7.46 59.34
CA GLU A 647 -32.59 7.61 60.40
C GLU A 647 -32.33 6.70 61.60
N LYS A 648 -31.91 5.44 61.36
CA LYS A 648 -31.54 4.50 62.42
C LYS A 648 -30.33 4.98 63.22
N LEU A 649 -29.27 5.44 62.54
CA LEU A 649 -28.08 6.02 63.18
C LEU A 649 -28.47 7.22 64.06
N PHE A 650 -29.28 8.12 63.52
CA PHE A 650 -29.73 9.34 64.19
C PHE A 650 -30.55 9.03 65.45
N SER A 651 -31.48 8.08 65.33
CA SER A 651 -32.28 7.61 66.47
C SER A 651 -31.39 7.04 67.58
N SER A 652 -30.37 6.25 67.21
CA SER A 652 -29.43 5.68 68.19
C SER A 652 -28.53 6.73 68.86
N GLU A 653 -28.04 7.72 68.11
CA GLU A 653 -27.15 8.76 68.62
C GLU A 653 -27.89 9.81 69.48
N THR A 654 -29.13 10.13 69.13
CA THR A 654 -30.05 10.95 69.94
C THR A 654 -30.33 10.25 71.27
N SER A 655 -30.79 9.00 71.23
CA SER A 655 -31.09 8.20 72.43
C SER A 655 -29.85 8.00 73.33
N ARG A 656 -28.66 7.86 72.74
CA ARG A 656 -27.40 7.82 73.47
C ARG A 656 -27.09 9.15 74.15
N SER A 657 -27.27 10.29 73.47
CA SER A 657 -27.08 11.62 74.09
C SER A 657 -28.05 11.86 75.24
N ASP A 658 -29.31 11.44 75.09
CA ASP A 658 -30.35 11.58 76.12
C ASP A 658 -30.01 10.75 77.38
N SER A 659 -29.65 9.48 77.19
CA SER A 659 -29.30 8.57 78.29
C SER A 659 -27.97 8.91 78.96
N ASP A 660 -26.97 9.39 78.22
CA ASP A 660 -25.73 9.94 78.79
C ASP A 660 -26.03 11.20 79.63
N ASN A 661 -26.85 12.14 79.13
CA ASN A 661 -27.26 13.34 79.87
C ASN A 661 -28.04 12.98 81.15
N GLN A 662 -29.04 12.10 81.05
CA GLN A 662 -29.84 11.66 82.20
C GLN A 662 -28.99 10.96 83.26
N ARG A 663 -28.01 10.12 82.86
CA ARG A 663 -27.06 9.49 83.78
C ARG A 663 -26.24 10.54 84.53
N GLN A 664 -25.62 11.48 83.82
CA GLN A 664 -24.79 12.53 84.42
C GLN A 664 -25.58 13.42 85.38
N LEU A 665 -26.79 13.84 85.00
CA LEU A 665 -27.67 14.64 85.86
C LEU A 665 -28.11 13.86 87.13
N SER A 666 -28.39 12.57 87.00
CA SER A 666 -28.76 11.71 88.14
C SER A 666 -27.58 11.51 89.11
N GLU A 667 -26.37 11.28 88.58
CA GLU A 667 -25.15 11.19 89.39
C GLU A 667 -24.84 12.50 90.11
N GLN A 668 -25.04 13.63 89.43
CA GLN A 668 -24.89 14.96 90.02
C GLN A 668 -25.92 15.23 91.14
N GLN A 669 -27.20 14.89 90.95
CA GLN A 669 -28.23 15.05 91.99
C GLN A 669 -27.96 14.18 93.22
N ARG A 670 -27.50 12.94 93.03
CA ARG A 670 -27.08 12.05 94.11
C ARG A 670 -25.92 12.65 94.91
N TRP A 671 -24.93 13.22 94.23
CA TRP A 671 -23.82 13.91 94.89
C TRP A 671 -24.25 15.17 95.63
N ASN A 672 -25.09 16.03 95.03
CA ASN A 672 -25.63 17.23 95.68
C ASN A 672 -26.36 16.89 96.99
N THR A 673 -27.18 15.84 96.97
CA THR A 673 -27.92 15.35 98.15
C THR A 673 -26.95 14.89 99.24
N HIS A 674 -25.95 14.08 98.89
CA HIS A 674 -24.92 13.63 99.81
C HIS A 674 -24.12 14.80 100.41
N TRP A 675 -23.66 15.73 99.58
CA TRP A 675 -22.91 16.91 100.03
C TRP A 675 -23.71 17.77 101.02
N ARG A 676 -24.98 18.07 100.70
CA ARG A 676 -25.86 18.84 101.60
C ARG A 676 -26.09 18.14 102.93
N GLN A 677 -26.20 16.81 102.96
CA GLN A 677 -26.29 16.04 104.20
C GLN A 677 -25.00 16.18 105.04
N GLN A 678 -23.82 16.06 104.42
CA GLN A 678 -22.54 16.23 105.12
C GLN A 678 -22.37 17.64 105.70
N ILE A 679 -22.69 18.68 104.92
CA ILE A 679 -22.66 20.08 105.40
C ILE A 679 -23.64 20.27 106.56
N HIS A 680 -24.89 19.79 106.44
CA HIS A 680 -25.88 19.93 107.50
C HIS A 680 -25.43 19.23 108.81
N SER A 681 -24.85 18.03 108.72
CA SER A 681 -24.30 17.32 109.87
C SER A 681 -23.13 18.08 110.52
N LEU A 682 -22.24 18.70 109.74
CA LEU A 682 -21.12 19.46 110.26
C LEU A 682 -21.58 20.77 110.90
N THR A 683 -22.50 21.51 110.28
CA THR A 683 -23.09 22.71 110.87
C THR A 683 -23.80 22.41 112.19
N GLN A 684 -24.51 21.29 112.30
CA GLN A 684 -25.10 20.86 113.59
C GLN A 684 -24.04 20.64 114.67
N ILE A 685 -22.90 20.02 114.33
CA ILE A 685 -21.77 19.78 115.24
C ILE A 685 -21.08 21.10 115.65
N HIS A 686 -21.02 22.11 114.77
CA HIS A 686 -20.47 23.43 115.08
C HIS A 686 -21.40 24.33 115.91
N THR A 687 -22.71 24.06 115.91
CA THR A 687 -23.70 24.75 116.76
C THR A 687 -23.91 24.12 118.14
N MET A 688 -23.18 23.05 118.49
CA MET A 688 -23.22 22.37 119.80
C MET A 688 -22.00 22.71 120.65
#